data_AF-A0A232FKU4-F1
#
_entry.id   AF-A0A232FKU4-F1
#
_cell.length_a   1.000
_cell.length_b   1.000
_cell.length_c   1.000
_cell.angle_alpha   90.00
_cell.angle_beta   90.00
_cell.angle_gamma   90.00
#
_symmetry.space_group_name_H-M   'P 1'
#
loop_
_entity.id
_entity.type
_entity.pdbx_description
1 polymer ?
#
loop_
_entity_poly.entity_id
_entity_poly.type
_entity_poly.pdbx_seq_one_letter_code
_entity_poly.pdbx_strand_id
1 'polypeptide(L)'
;MTVLTTICILFTLFYAGDLARREIYPALWYLYRDGHLPRKTEIFGYARSAVTIADIRDRVAPFIQLRPQEEKLYNKFWSLNRYINGSRDADADYDRIDRIVSESEENETEANRIFYLALPPATFPSTASQIKRACMAKKGSTKVVVEKPFGRDSESSEELSEHLKALFTEEQIYRMDHFLGYEMVQNLLSLRFANRVFSSSWNKDNIAAIEIDFKENFGIEGRGGYFDSNGMIRDVTQNHLLQIVSLIAMEKPVSVDPDDIRDAKVEVLKKTRPIVLDDVVIGQYVSNPESTDPRERIGYRDDPSVKNDSITATFALTVLKIDNERWTGVPFIVRAGKGLNINRTDVIIQYKNVDHDLFDGQSQRNELVIRVGKSEALQAKLASKTPGITSDLERITIDFDYTKEYPDLQNPGAYERLLLDVFRGSQLNFVRSDELSEAWRIFTPVLHEIENRKIRPIEYNEKQLRLVAFAAKTHTKRCNSRLFFARGYSRTGFCLKKITTMDLERRLIIKELQSKESKRLMKVNTDNTIFKDSEESKKARAEGNKVFLKNTHHDDDHEEAWRLYSKSIAMAPNNSEELALAYGNRSALLVHFKKYKESILDIEKALKLTESTALKVKFYSRKAECLTALGSSENQKAWEKAKFYLSQIKDEDKDKNAVTRILNRVEKDLDNLKVVVEKVDHNPVKKSKPSEIFNSVEIKYNEKYGRHVVAKHDFAPGEIVFTEKPYLYTLNPYNNHAYCGHCLKLSWATIPCDHCCWIMFCSEECKSKAWNEYHFVECTVVPRIIYDNPEKERTPQFTMRALLKGIAETGSLDKLKKEIDDLDKCTDESKKGFSKDGQFENDKFHSVYNTTKFVPPKPRESDVKDVAKTLIFLARYTTIFGKDYKFNNGQNFTSNEDVVFVGSLLLKLAKVVGGSLCPVRDSKEWKAKCTCKTDYCSNRGEAFSIVTALVDHDCGANVRTVYTDDVNMLFYALMPVKKNEVLFKSHTFTFYNTDYQTRREPLKKILNTYCDCRACKEQWPKDMLHVHYLSVKHSKSS
;
A
#
# COMPACT_ATOMS: atom_id res chain seq x y z
N MET A 1 23.65 -50.59 4.44
CA MET A 1 24.97 -50.75 5.09
C MET A 1 25.86 -51.54 4.13
N THR A 2 26.51 -50.85 3.20
CA THR A 2 27.62 -51.42 2.43
C THR A 2 28.87 -51.14 3.25
N VAL A 3 29.52 -52.19 3.74
CA VAL A 3 30.76 -52.10 4.50
C VAL A 3 31.78 -51.42 3.60
N LEU A 4 32.23 -50.21 3.96
CA LEU A 4 33.31 -49.49 3.27
C LEU A 4 34.60 -50.32 3.43
N THR A 5 34.85 -51.23 2.49
CA THR A 5 36.12 -51.92 2.35
C THR A 5 37.17 -50.97 1.81
N THR A 6 38.26 -50.89 2.57
CA THR A 6 39.57 -50.29 2.26
C THR A 6 39.54 -48.80 1.91
N ILE A 7 39.77 -47.98 2.93
CA ILE A 7 40.04 -46.56 2.74
C ILE A 7 41.24 -46.22 3.64
N CYS A 8 42.35 -45.86 3.01
CA CYS A 8 43.28 -44.88 3.54
C CYS A 8 42.64 -43.51 3.33
N ILE A 9 42.70 -42.64 4.34
CA ILE A 9 42.30 -41.24 4.27
C ILE A 9 43.52 -40.46 4.73
N LEU A 10 43.89 -39.45 3.95
CA LEU A 10 44.76 -38.37 4.35
C LEU A 10 43.88 -37.13 4.47
N PHE A 11 43.47 -36.70 5.67
CA PHE A 11 43.00 -35.30 5.87
C PHE A 11 44.23 -34.43 6.03
N THR A 12 44.75 -33.82 4.96
CA THR A 12 45.78 -32.78 5.11
C THR A 12 45.09 -31.48 5.51
N LEU A 13 44.78 -31.34 6.80
CA LEU A 13 44.21 -30.11 7.32
C LEU A 13 45.30 -29.07 7.32
N PHE A 14 45.13 -28.00 6.57
CA PHE A 14 46.00 -26.85 6.73
C PHE A 14 45.67 -26.19 8.11
N TYR A 15 46.34 -26.68 9.15
CA TYR A 15 45.76 -27.02 10.47
C TYR A 15 45.66 -25.85 11.47
N ALA A 16 46.38 -24.74 11.30
CA ALA A 16 46.54 -23.77 12.39
C ALA A 16 45.36 -22.77 12.58
N GLY A 17 44.28 -22.91 11.82
CA GLY A 17 43.17 -21.95 11.78
C GLY A 17 42.02 -22.23 12.78
N ASP A 18 41.19 -21.21 13.03
CA ASP A 18 40.03 -21.30 13.93
C ASP A 18 39.01 -22.35 13.49
N LEU A 19 38.82 -22.51 12.17
CA LEU A 19 37.88 -23.47 11.59
C LEU A 19 38.25 -24.93 11.92
N ALA A 20 39.53 -25.28 11.79
CA ALA A 20 39.98 -26.64 12.03
C ALA A 20 39.70 -27.09 13.47
N ARG A 21 40.04 -26.24 14.45
CA ARG A 21 39.89 -26.59 15.87
C ARG A 21 38.44 -26.62 16.35
N ARG A 22 37.57 -25.77 15.78
CA ARG A 22 36.18 -25.59 16.23
C ARG A 22 35.19 -26.51 15.54
N GLU A 23 35.43 -26.83 14.27
CA GLU A 23 34.45 -27.53 13.44
C GLU A 23 35.00 -28.85 12.89
N ILE A 24 36.19 -28.84 12.27
CA ILE A 24 36.67 -30.01 11.51
C ILE A 24 37.11 -31.15 12.42
N TYR A 25 37.98 -30.88 13.40
CA TYR A 25 38.41 -31.90 14.35
C TYR A 25 37.27 -32.48 15.19
N PRO A 26 36.38 -31.65 15.77
CA PRO A 26 35.19 -32.15 16.44
C PRO A 26 34.33 -33.03 15.53
N ALA A 27 34.09 -32.62 14.28
CA ALA A 27 33.32 -33.42 13.32
C ALA A 27 33.99 -34.78 13.01
N LEU A 28 35.31 -34.79 12.76
CA LEU A 28 36.06 -36.03 12.54
C LEU A 28 36.03 -36.94 13.77
N TRP A 29 36.11 -36.37 14.97
CA TRP A 29 35.98 -37.11 16.21
C TRP A 29 34.59 -37.77 16.33
N TYR A 30 33.51 -37.05 16.08
CA TYR A 30 32.15 -37.60 16.17
C TYR A 30 31.91 -38.70 15.12
N LEU A 31 32.37 -38.51 13.88
CA LEU A 31 32.34 -39.57 12.86
C LEU A 31 33.16 -40.81 13.27
N TYR A 32 34.30 -40.62 13.93
CA TYR A 32 35.13 -41.72 14.42
C TYR A 32 34.45 -42.46 15.57
N ARG A 33 33.93 -41.70 16.55
CA ARG A 33 33.21 -42.20 17.72
C ARG A 33 32.05 -43.10 17.30
N ASP A 34 31.30 -42.67 16.29
CA ASP A 34 30.08 -43.34 15.83
C ASP A 34 30.36 -44.41 14.75
N GLY A 35 31.64 -44.68 14.44
CA GLY A 35 32.05 -45.73 13.51
C GLY A 35 31.67 -45.44 12.05
N HIS A 36 31.47 -44.17 11.70
CA HIS A 36 31.17 -43.72 10.34
C HIS A 36 32.41 -43.50 9.49
N LEU A 37 33.59 -43.37 10.12
CA LEU A 37 34.86 -43.38 9.41
C LEU A 37 35.28 -44.80 9.02
N PRO A 38 35.97 -44.94 7.88
CA PRO A 38 36.57 -46.22 7.51
C PRO A 38 37.62 -46.68 8.54
N ARG A 39 37.76 -48.00 8.67
CA ARG A 39 38.59 -48.62 9.73
C ARG A 39 40.07 -48.19 9.70
N LYS A 40 40.63 -47.86 8.53
CA LYS A 40 42.04 -47.47 8.34
C LYS A 40 42.20 -45.98 7.97
N THR A 41 41.67 -45.10 8.83
CA THR A 41 41.79 -43.64 8.64
C THR A 41 43.00 -43.08 9.37
N GLU A 42 43.86 -42.32 8.69
CA GLU A 42 44.88 -41.47 9.31
C GLU A 42 44.52 -39.98 9.08
N ILE A 43 44.96 -39.07 9.95
CA ILE A 43 44.66 -37.64 9.83
C ILE A 43 45.98 -36.87 9.92
N PHE A 44 46.25 -35.99 8.98
CA PHE A 44 47.53 -35.27 8.92
C PHE A 44 47.32 -33.76 9.00
N GLY A 45 47.63 -33.14 10.14
CA GLY A 45 47.72 -31.69 10.18
C GLY A 45 48.94 -31.20 9.41
N TYR A 46 48.78 -30.14 8.63
CA TYR A 46 49.87 -29.45 7.93
C TYR A 46 49.81 -27.94 8.17
N ALA A 47 50.88 -27.29 8.61
CA ALA A 47 50.91 -25.82 8.63
C ALA A 47 52.35 -25.28 8.77
N ARG A 48 52.51 -23.97 8.64
CA ARG A 48 53.82 -23.32 8.86
C ARG A 48 54.30 -23.40 10.30
N SER A 49 53.37 -23.45 11.25
CA SER A 49 53.67 -23.43 12.68
C SER A 49 54.32 -24.75 13.11
N ALA A 50 55.34 -24.70 13.95
CA ALA A 50 55.85 -25.89 14.61
C ALA A 50 54.99 -26.15 15.87
N VAL A 51 54.02 -27.07 15.79
CA VAL A 51 53.18 -27.52 16.91
C VAL A 51 53.17 -29.03 17.00
N THR A 52 52.92 -29.57 18.19
CA THR A 52 52.81 -31.02 18.43
C THR A 52 51.36 -31.49 18.39
N ILE A 53 51.12 -32.79 18.22
CA ILE A 53 49.77 -33.37 18.34
C ILE A 53 49.14 -33.13 19.71
N ALA A 54 49.94 -33.03 20.78
CA ALA A 54 49.42 -32.68 22.11
C ALA A 54 48.87 -31.25 22.14
N ASP A 55 49.62 -30.27 21.63
CA ASP A 55 49.17 -28.87 21.54
C ASP A 55 47.86 -28.73 20.73
N ILE A 56 47.78 -29.53 19.68
CA ILE A 56 46.64 -29.65 18.77
C ILE A 56 45.41 -30.18 19.51
N ARG A 57 45.58 -31.30 20.23
CA ARG A 57 44.54 -31.91 21.06
C ARG A 57 44.01 -30.95 22.11
N ASP A 58 44.89 -30.25 22.82
CA ASP A 58 44.53 -29.32 23.89
C ASP A 58 43.73 -28.11 23.38
N ARG A 59 44.03 -27.65 22.15
CA ARG A 59 43.29 -26.56 21.49
C ARG A 59 41.91 -26.99 20.98
N VAL A 60 41.73 -28.28 20.68
CA VAL A 60 40.47 -28.85 20.19
C VAL A 60 39.57 -29.27 21.35
N ALA A 61 40.14 -29.77 22.46
CA ALA A 61 39.39 -30.29 23.60
C ALA A 61 38.22 -29.42 24.10
N PRO A 62 38.33 -28.07 24.15
CA PRO A 62 37.21 -27.22 24.58
C PRO A 62 35.95 -27.29 23.70
N PHE A 63 36.07 -27.76 22.46
CA PHE A 63 34.98 -27.85 21.49
C PHE A 63 34.37 -29.26 21.38
N ILE A 64 34.86 -30.21 22.18
CA ILE A 64 34.38 -31.59 22.20
C ILE A 64 33.76 -31.88 23.56
N GLN A 65 32.48 -32.25 23.55
CA GLN A 65 31.82 -32.78 24.74
C GLN A 65 32.12 -34.28 24.86
N LEU A 66 33.15 -34.61 25.63
CA LEU A 66 33.60 -35.99 25.85
C LEU A 66 32.84 -36.65 27.01
N ARG A 67 32.28 -37.84 26.80
CA ARG A 67 31.65 -38.64 27.86
C ARG A 67 32.69 -39.55 28.53
N PRO A 68 32.56 -39.89 29.84
CA PRO A 68 33.54 -40.73 30.53
C PRO A 68 33.84 -42.08 29.84
N GLN A 69 32.82 -42.73 29.27
CA GLN A 69 33.01 -44.01 28.55
C GLN A 69 33.75 -43.89 27.21
N GLU A 70 33.92 -42.67 26.67
CA GLU A 70 34.51 -42.42 25.35
C GLU A 70 36.03 -42.18 25.41
N GLU A 71 36.62 -42.05 26.60
CA GLU A 71 38.02 -41.64 26.78
C GLU A 71 39.03 -42.57 26.08
N LYS A 72 38.82 -43.89 26.15
CA LYS A 72 39.65 -44.87 25.45
C LYS A 72 39.60 -44.68 23.93
N LEU A 73 38.42 -44.42 23.40
CA LEU A 73 38.20 -44.19 21.97
C LEU A 73 38.78 -42.85 21.52
N TYR A 74 38.69 -41.82 22.37
CA TYR A 74 39.26 -40.49 22.16
C TYR A 74 40.79 -40.52 22.10
N ASN A 75 41.43 -41.24 23.02
CA ASN A 75 42.88 -41.46 22.98
C ASN A 75 43.29 -42.21 21.71
N LYS A 76 42.49 -43.22 21.30
CA LYS A 76 42.73 -43.94 20.04
C LYS A 76 42.60 -43.02 18.81
N PHE A 77 41.58 -42.16 18.76
CA PHE A 77 41.43 -41.15 17.70
C PHE A 77 42.68 -40.29 17.57
N TRP A 78 43.19 -39.72 18.67
CA TRP A 78 44.40 -38.89 18.63
C TRP A 78 45.67 -39.66 18.23
N SER A 79 45.74 -40.97 18.48
CA SER A 79 46.85 -41.80 18.01
C SER A 79 46.91 -41.96 16.48
N LEU A 80 45.78 -41.70 15.79
CA LEU A 80 45.69 -41.72 14.32
C LEU A 80 46.09 -40.37 13.67
N ASN A 81 46.42 -39.37 14.50
CA ASN A 81 46.74 -38.03 14.03
C ASN A 81 48.25 -37.82 13.94
N ARG A 82 48.72 -37.31 12.81
CA ARG A 82 50.10 -36.90 12.54
C ARG A 82 50.14 -35.42 12.19
N TYR A 83 51.30 -34.78 12.41
CA TYR A 83 51.49 -33.37 12.09
C TYR A 83 52.77 -33.15 11.31
N ILE A 84 52.69 -32.35 10.25
CA ILE A 84 53.80 -31.99 9.38
C ILE A 84 53.87 -30.46 9.33
N ASN A 85 55.03 -29.89 9.62
CA ASN A 85 55.27 -28.47 9.43
C ASN A 85 55.97 -28.19 8.09
N GLY A 86 55.58 -27.12 7.39
CA GLY A 86 56.18 -26.71 6.11
C GLY A 86 55.57 -25.45 5.48
N SER A 87 56.16 -24.98 4.37
CA SER A 87 55.72 -23.82 3.57
C SER A 87 54.41 -24.09 2.82
N ARG A 88 53.71 -23.04 2.38
CA ARG A 88 52.42 -23.17 1.67
C ARG A 88 52.57 -23.47 0.16
N ASP A 89 53.77 -23.28 -0.38
CA ASP A 89 54.02 -23.29 -1.82
C ASP A 89 55.37 -23.92 -2.22
N ALA A 90 56.24 -24.29 -1.28
CA ALA A 90 57.55 -24.82 -1.61
C ALA A 90 57.49 -26.28 -2.09
N ASP A 91 58.15 -26.58 -3.22
CA ASP A 91 58.13 -27.92 -3.83
C ASP A 91 58.60 -29.01 -2.86
N ALA A 92 59.72 -28.77 -2.18
CA ALA A 92 60.32 -29.73 -1.26
C ALA A 92 59.40 -30.15 -0.10
N ASP A 93 58.53 -29.25 0.35
CA ASP A 93 57.60 -29.55 1.44
C ASP A 93 56.46 -30.45 0.96
N TYR A 94 55.90 -30.21 -0.22
CA TYR A 94 54.86 -31.05 -0.79
C TYR A 94 55.40 -32.43 -1.21
N ASP A 95 56.63 -32.50 -1.71
CA ASP A 95 57.32 -33.77 -1.97
C ASP A 95 57.54 -34.55 -0.66
N ARG A 96 57.84 -33.85 0.45
CA ARG A 96 57.92 -34.46 1.78
C ARG A 96 56.57 -34.97 2.26
N ILE A 97 55.48 -34.22 2.04
CA ILE A 97 54.12 -34.68 2.36
C ILE A 97 53.81 -35.97 1.58
N ASP A 98 54.03 -35.99 0.25
CA ASP A 98 53.76 -37.20 -0.55
C ASP A 98 54.55 -38.42 -0.07
N ARG A 99 55.83 -38.25 0.29
CA ARG A 99 56.63 -39.35 0.85
C ARG A 99 56.04 -39.90 2.14
N ILE A 100 55.79 -39.04 3.12
CA ILE A 100 55.25 -39.45 4.44
C ILE A 100 53.88 -40.14 4.27
N VAL A 101 53.04 -39.63 3.38
CA VAL A 101 51.72 -40.22 3.11
C VAL A 101 51.85 -41.55 2.37
N SER A 102 52.74 -41.63 1.38
CA SER A 102 52.97 -42.84 0.61
C SER A 102 53.49 -43.98 1.50
N GLU A 103 54.29 -43.69 2.53
CA GLU A 103 54.74 -44.66 3.54
C GLU A 103 53.54 -45.26 4.31
N SER A 104 52.55 -44.45 4.69
CA SER A 104 51.31 -44.93 5.32
C SER A 104 50.41 -45.74 4.37
N GLU A 105 50.57 -45.59 3.06
CA GLU A 105 49.74 -46.23 2.02
C GLU A 105 50.38 -47.50 1.42
N GLU A 106 51.66 -47.77 1.71
CA GLU A 106 52.48 -48.76 0.99
C GLU A 106 51.82 -50.16 0.93
N ASN A 107 51.27 -50.59 2.06
CA ASN A 107 50.67 -51.92 2.26
C ASN A 107 49.17 -51.99 1.87
N GLU A 108 48.59 -50.92 1.34
CA GLU A 108 47.18 -50.89 0.94
C GLU A 108 47.01 -51.11 -0.57
N THR A 109 45.93 -51.81 -0.94
CA THR A 109 45.54 -52.05 -2.34
C THR A 109 44.88 -50.82 -2.97
N GLU A 110 44.23 -49.98 -2.17
CA GLU A 110 43.57 -48.74 -2.56
C GLU A 110 43.67 -47.70 -1.44
N ALA A 111 44.00 -46.45 -1.79
CA ALA A 111 44.23 -45.35 -0.86
C ALA A 111 43.60 -44.03 -1.36
N ASN A 112 42.63 -43.50 -0.62
CA ASN A 112 41.92 -42.28 -1.02
C ASN A 112 42.52 -41.07 -0.29
N ARG A 113 42.88 -40.00 -1.01
CA ARG A 113 43.42 -38.77 -0.39
C ARG A 113 42.37 -37.67 -0.38
N ILE A 114 42.13 -37.04 0.78
CA ILE A 114 41.14 -35.95 0.94
C ILE A 114 41.85 -34.68 1.44
N PHE A 115 42.16 -33.78 0.53
CA PHE A 115 42.81 -32.52 0.86
C PHE A 115 41.77 -31.51 1.32
N TYR A 116 41.75 -31.17 2.62
CA TYR A 116 40.85 -30.16 3.17
C TYR A 116 41.57 -28.81 3.27
N LEU A 117 41.25 -27.90 2.35
CA LEU A 117 41.89 -26.59 2.25
C LEU A 117 41.23 -25.57 3.18
N ALA A 118 41.47 -25.72 4.49
CA ALA A 118 41.12 -24.73 5.51
C ALA A 118 42.09 -23.53 5.50
N LEU A 119 42.26 -22.92 4.32
CA LEU A 119 43.25 -21.90 4.03
C LEU A 119 42.60 -20.55 3.65
N PRO A 120 43.34 -19.43 3.77
CA PRO A 120 42.92 -18.16 3.19
C PRO A 120 42.80 -18.26 1.64
N PRO A 121 41.80 -17.59 1.02
CA PRO A 121 41.54 -17.69 -0.41
C PRO A 121 42.73 -17.40 -1.33
N ALA A 122 43.54 -16.40 -0.97
CA ALA A 122 44.72 -16.01 -1.73
C ALA A 122 45.77 -17.12 -1.89
N THR A 123 45.71 -18.15 -1.04
CA THR A 123 46.64 -19.29 -1.07
C THR A 123 46.06 -20.53 -1.76
N PHE A 124 44.78 -20.51 -2.13
CA PHE A 124 44.15 -21.66 -2.79
C PHE A 124 44.82 -22.03 -4.12
N PRO A 125 45.07 -21.10 -5.07
CA PRO A 125 45.61 -21.49 -6.37
C PRO A 125 46.97 -22.18 -6.26
N SER A 126 47.89 -21.63 -5.47
CA SER A 126 49.23 -22.19 -5.28
C SER A 126 49.20 -23.56 -4.60
N THR A 127 48.41 -23.70 -3.52
CA THR A 127 48.28 -24.98 -2.82
C THR A 127 47.62 -26.05 -3.70
N ALA A 128 46.59 -25.69 -4.47
CA ALA A 128 45.94 -26.59 -5.43
C ALA A 128 46.93 -27.10 -6.50
N SER A 129 47.75 -26.20 -7.06
CA SER A 129 48.79 -26.57 -8.02
C SER A 129 49.82 -27.52 -7.42
N GLN A 130 50.24 -27.29 -6.17
CA GLN A 130 51.20 -28.15 -5.49
C GLN A 130 50.64 -29.54 -5.16
N ILE A 131 49.36 -29.61 -4.76
CA ILE A 131 48.67 -30.90 -4.56
C ILE A 131 48.63 -31.68 -5.87
N LYS A 132 48.25 -31.01 -6.97
CA LYS A 132 48.21 -31.64 -8.30
C LYS A 132 49.58 -32.12 -8.77
N ARG A 133 50.64 -31.36 -8.49
CA ARG A 133 52.02 -31.68 -8.86
C ARG A 133 52.56 -32.89 -8.11
N ALA A 134 52.42 -32.93 -6.79
CA ALA A 134 53.18 -33.85 -5.95
C ALA A 134 52.33 -34.85 -5.14
N CYS A 135 51.11 -34.48 -4.72
CA CYS A 135 50.40 -35.20 -3.67
C CYS A 135 49.18 -36.01 -4.16
N MET A 136 48.98 -36.16 -5.47
CA MET A 136 47.90 -36.98 -6.02
C MET A 136 48.02 -38.44 -5.57
N ALA A 137 46.89 -39.07 -5.25
CA ALA A 137 46.86 -40.48 -4.88
C ALA A 137 47.39 -41.37 -6.02
N LYS A 138 48.29 -42.29 -5.69
CA LYS A 138 48.89 -43.23 -6.66
C LYS A 138 47.99 -44.45 -6.92
N LYS A 139 47.16 -44.82 -5.93
CA LYS A 139 46.24 -45.95 -5.94
C LYS A 139 44.91 -45.49 -5.35
N GLY A 140 43.85 -45.31 -6.12
CA GLY A 140 42.55 -44.81 -5.62
C GLY A 140 42.22 -43.37 -6.06
N SER A 141 41.40 -42.66 -5.30
CA SER A 141 40.88 -41.34 -5.65
C SER A 141 41.51 -40.19 -4.86
N THR A 142 41.54 -39.00 -5.46
CA THR A 142 41.91 -37.75 -4.79
C THR A 142 40.70 -36.81 -4.79
N LYS A 143 40.38 -36.26 -3.63
CA LYS A 143 39.32 -35.28 -3.43
C LYS A 143 39.91 -34.02 -2.79
N VAL A 144 39.46 -32.86 -3.23
CA VAL A 144 39.89 -31.56 -2.74
C VAL A 144 38.66 -30.81 -2.22
N VAL A 145 38.64 -30.57 -0.92
CA VAL A 145 37.59 -29.83 -0.24
C VAL A 145 38.05 -28.39 -0.08
N VAL A 146 37.27 -27.46 -0.61
CA VAL A 146 37.58 -26.02 -0.59
C VAL A 146 36.51 -25.27 0.19
N GLU A 147 36.94 -24.33 1.01
CA GLU A 147 36.07 -23.46 1.81
C GLU A 147 35.85 -22.10 1.15
N LYS A 148 34.72 -21.49 1.48
CA LYS A 148 34.39 -20.14 1.00
C LYS A 148 35.40 -19.11 1.58
N PRO A 149 35.59 -17.95 0.94
CA PRO A 149 34.92 -17.44 -0.27
C PRO A 149 35.50 -17.97 -1.58
N PHE A 150 34.60 -18.24 -2.54
CA PHE A 150 34.95 -18.65 -3.90
C PHE A 150 34.88 -17.43 -4.84
N GLY A 151 35.89 -16.56 -4.76
CA GLY A 151 35.88 -15.25 -5.41
C GLY A 151 35.09 -14.20 -4.62
N ARG A 152 35.03 -12.98 -5.17
CA ARG A 152 34.29 -11.82 -4.61
C ARG A 152 33.25 -11.26 -5.57
N ASP A 153 33.27 -11.71 -6.81
CA ASP A 153 32.34 -11.40 -7.90
C ASP A 153 32.49 -12.46 -9.00
N SER A 154 31.76 -12.28 -10.11
CA SER A 154 31.77 -13.21 -11.24
C SER A 154 33.16 -13.41 -11.82
N GLU A 155 33.94 -12.35 -12.01
CA GLU A 155 35.26 -12.41 -12.64
C GLU A 155 36.27 -13.16 -11.75
N SER A 156 36.43 -12.75 -10.50
CA SER A 156 37.35 -13.41 -9.57
C SER A 156 36.94 -14.85 -9.22
N SER A 157 35.65 -15.17 -9.27
CA SER A 157 35.17 -16.54 -9.11
C SER A 157 35.43 -17.41 -10.34
N GLU A 158 35.32 -16.84 -11.53
CA GLU A 158 35.62 -17.52 -12.79
C GLU A 158 37.11 -17.85 -12.87
N GLU A 159 38.00 -16.89 -12.58
CA GLU A 159 39.45 -17.11 -12.50
C GLU A 159 39.82 -18.28 -11.56
N LEU A 160 39.25 -18.30 -10.35
CA LEU A 160 39.47 -19.39 -9.41
C LEU A 160 38.92 -20.73 -9.94
N SER A 161 37.76 -20.70 -10.59
CA SER A 161 37.11 -21.92 -11.11
C SER A 161 37.87 -22.49 -12.30
N GLU A 162 38.35 -21.65 -13.21
CA GLU A 162 39.21 -22.05 -14.34
C GLU A 162 40.53 -22.64 -13.86
N HIS A 163 41.16 -22.02 -12.86
CA HIS A 163 42.38 -22.55 -12.25
C HIS A 163 42.16 -23.93 -11.63
N LEU A 164 41.09 -24.11 -10.86
CA LEU A 164 40.77 -25.42 -10.27
C LEU A 164 40.41 -26.46 -11.32
N LYS A 165 39.64 -26.09 -12.34
CA LYS A 165 39.24 -26.97 -13.46
C LYS A 165 40.43 -27.43 -14.31
N ALA A 166 41.47 -26.60 -14.43
CA ALA A 166 42.72 -26.99 -15.10
C ALA A 166 43.50 -28.07 -14.32
N LEU A 167 43.27 -28.20 -13.01
CA LEU A 167 44.00 -29.11 -12.13
C LEU A 167 43.20 -30.36 -11.77
N PHE A 168 41.90 -30.24 -11.53
CA PHE A 168 41.04 -31.30 -11.01
C PHE A 168 39.76 -31.42 -11.84
N THR A 169 39.20 -32.64 -11.92
CA THR A 169 37.87 -32.82 -12.49
C THR A 169 36.80 -32.38 -11.49
N GLU A 170 35.57 -32.13 -11.95
CA GLU A 170 34.50 -31.65 -11.07
C GLU A 170 34.17 -32.65 -9.96
N GLU A 171 34.27 -33.95 -10.22
CA GLU A 171 34.04 -35.04 -9.25
C GLU A 171 35.07 -35.06 -8.12
N GLN A 172 36.24 -34.44 -8.33
CA GLN A 172 37.30 -34.33 -7.34
C GLN A 172 37.13 -33.08 -6.46
N ILE A 173 36.32 -32.10 -6.85
CA ILE A 173 36.20 -30.81 -6.17
C ILE A 173 34.94 -30.79 -5.28
N TYR A 174 35.13 -30.46 -4.01
CA TYR A 174 34.07 -30.37 -3.01
C TYR A 174 34.03 -28.96 -2.45
N ARG A 175 33.20 -28.09 -3.02
CA ARG A 175 33.03 -26.70 -2.54
C ARG A 175 32.06 -26.66 -1.37
N MET A 176 32.60 -26.34 -0.20
CA MET A 176 31.85 -26.31 1.06
C MET A 176 30.90 -25.12 1.11
N ASP A 177 29.62 -25.43 1.30
CA ASP A 177 28.65 -24.54 1.91
C ASP A 177 28.02 -25.29 3.08
N HIS A 178 28.42 -24.93 4.31
CA HIS A 178 28.01 -25.69 5.50
C HIS A 178 26.48 -25.66 5.73
N PHE A 179 25.72 -24.74 5.14
CA PHE A 179 24.27 -24.76 5.29
C PHE A 179 23.61 -25.97 4.64
N LEU A 180 24.22 -26.53 3.58
CA LEU A 180 23.77 -27.78 2.95
C LEU A 180 23.95 -29.00 3.87
N GLY A 181 24.76 -28.87 4.92
CA GLY A 181 24.95 -29.88 5.95
C GLY A 181 23.88 -29.87 7.04
N TYR A 182 23.04 -28.83 7.15
CA TYR A 182 22.00 -28.79 8.18
C TYR A 182 20.86 -29.76 7.87
N GLU A 183 20.42 -30.49 8.90
CA GLU A 183 19.36 -31.50 8.81
C GLU A 183 18.09 -30.96 8.12
N MET A 184 17.61 -29.79 8.55
CA MET A 184 16.39 -29.20 8.00
C MET A 184 16.53 -28.66 6.57
N VAL A 185 17.76 -28.38 6.12
CA VAL A 185 18.02 -28.03 4.72
C VAL A 185 17.96 -29.29 3.85
N GLN A 186 18.52 -30.41 4.30
CA GLN A 186 18.41 -31.68 3.59
C GLN A 186 16.97 -32.19 3.54
N ASN A 187 16.21 -31.99 4.62
CA ASN A 187 14.82 -32.39 4.71
C ASN A 187 13.92 -31.67 3.68
N LEU A 188 14.34 -30.56 3.07
CA LEU A 188 13.59 -29.89 2.01
C LEU A 188 13.29 -30.82 0.82
N LEU A 189 14.22 -31.70 0.43
CA LEU A 189 14.01 -32.64 -0.67
C LEU A 189 12.91 -33.65 -0.33
N SER A 190 13.01 -34.26 0.86
CA SER A 190 12.03 -35.23 1.37
C SER A 190 10.65 -34.59 1.55
N LEU A 191 10.59 -33.40 2.18
CA LEU A 191 9.34 -32.66 2.38
C LEU A 191 8.65 -32.38 1.05
N ARG A 192 9.37 -31.91 0.04
CA ARG A 192 8.77 -31.52 -1.25
C ARG A 192 8.37 -32.69 -2.13
N PHE A 193 9.21 -33.72 -2.22
CA PHE A 193 9.09 -34.75 -3.26
C PHE A 193 8.57 -36.10 -2.77
N ALA A 194 8.61 -36.38 -1.46
CA ALA A 194 7.99 -37.58 -0.89
C ALA A 194 6.53 -37.37 -0.45
N ASN A 195 6.09 -36.12 -0.28
CA ASN A 195 4.77 -35.81 0.25
C ASN A 195 3.85 -35.21 -0.81
N ARG A 196 2.78 -35.94 -1.16
CA ARG A 196 1.81 -35.50 -2.18
C ARG A 196 1.14 -34.17 -1.81
N VAL A 197 0.87 -33.95 -0.52
CA VAL A 197 0.23 -32.73 0.01
C VAL A 197 1.06 -31.47 -0.29
N PHE A 198 2.39 -31.57 -0.18
CA PHE A 198 3.28 -30.46 -0.49
C PHE A 198 3.55 -30.37 -2.00
N SER A 199 3.77 -31.51 -2.67
CA SER A 199 4.06 -31.54 -4.11
C SER A 199 3.01 -30.81 -4.97
N SER A 200 1.72 -30.94 -4.66
CA SER A 200 0.64 -30.26 -5.42
C SER A 200 0.52 -28.76 -5.11
N SER A 201 0.91 -28.34 -3.91
CA SER A 201 0.76 -26.97 -3.42
C SER A 201 2.04 -26.12 -3.56
N TRP A 202 3.14 -26.70 -4.04
CA TRP A 202 4.45 -26.05 -4.14
C TRP A 202 4.62 -25.20 -5.43
N ASN A 203 3.72 -24.25 -5.68
CA ASN A 203 3.71 -23.42 -6.89
C ASN A 203 3.04 -22.06 -6.67
N LYS A 204 3.17 -21.17 -7.68
CA LYS A 204 2.58 -19.82 -7.69
C LYS A 204 1.07 -19.75 -7.51
N ASP A 205 0.34 -20.84 -7.73
CA ASP A 205 -1.12 -20.81 -7.60
C ASP A 205 -1.52 -20.89 -6.12
N ASN A 206 -0.70 -21.52 -5.29
CA ASN A 206 -0.95 -21.73 -3.86
C ASN A 206 -0.04 -20.88 -2.95
N ILE A 207 1.21 -20.63 -3.35
CA ILE A 207 2.19 -19.89 -2.56
C ILE A 207 2.12 -18.40 -2.90
N ALA A 208 2.06 -17.55 -1.86
CA ALA A 208 2.05 -16.10 -1.98
C ALA A 208 3.45 -15.50 -1.92
N ALA A 209 4.33 -16.04 -1.08
CA ALA A 209 5.72 -15.61 -0.90
C ALA A 209 6.57 -16.68 -0.22
N ILE A 210 7.87 -16.66 -0.50
CA ILE A 210 8.89 -17.41 0.25
C ILE A 210 9.72 -16.38 1.04
N GLU A 211 9.85 -16.54 2.35
CA GLU A 211 10.73 -15.71 3.18
C GLU A 211 11.83 -16.59 3.80
N ILE A 212 13.10 -16.16 3.72
CA ILE A 212 14.24 -16.83 4.35
C ILE A 212 14.94 -15.79 5.22
N ASP A 213 14.92 -16.02 6.53
CA ASP A 213 15.47 -15.11 7.52
C ASP A 213 16.68 -15.77 8.20
N PHE A 214 17.87 -15.21 8.01
CA PHE A 214 19.08 -15.50 8.78
C PHE A 214 19.35 -14.35 9.75
N LYS A 215 19.38 -14.66 11.05
CA LYS A 215 19.57 -13.65 12.09
C LYS A 215 20.62 -14.11 13.08
N GLU A 216 21.58 -13.23 13.37
CA GLU A 216 22.56 -13.42 14.43
C GLU A 216 22.44 -12.28 15.44
N ASN A 217 22.42 -12.65 16.73
CA ASN A 217 22.35 -11.67 17.82
C ASN A 217 23.71 -11.16 18.32
N PHE A 218 24.77 -11.45 17.57
CA PHE A 218 26.11 -10.95 17.82
C PHE A 218 26.63 -10.21 16.59
N GLY A 219 27.59 -9.31 16.81
CA GLY A 219 28.24 -8.53 15.74
C GLY A 219 29.34 -9.31 15.04
N ILE A 220 30.44 -8.64 14.71
CA ILE A 220 31.62 -9.24 14.04
C ILE A 220 32.65 -9.87 14.98
N GLU A 221 32.57 -9.59 16.29
CA GLU A 221 33.41 -10.21 17.34
C GLU A 221 34.91 -10.24 17.00
N GLY A 222 35.49 -9.09 16.62
CA GLY A 222 36.94 -8.97 16.31
C GLY A 222 37.34 -9.48 14.92
N ARG A 223 36.39 -9.88 14.08
CA ARG A 223 36.61 -10.26 12.67
C ARG A 223 36.30 -9.16 11.67
N GLY A 224 36.29 -7.90 12.13
CA GLY A 224 35.93 -6.73 11.33
C GLY A 224 36.74 -6.58 10.06
N GLY A 225 38.07 -6.69 10.12
CA GLY A 225 38.92 -6.54 8.94
C GLY A 225 38.61 -7.52 7.80
N TYR A 226 38.21 -8.76 8.11
CA TYR A 226 37.76 -9.72 7.10
C TYR A 226 36.35 -9.39 6.59
N PHE A 227 35.40 -9.16 7.51
CA PHE A 227 34.01 -8.90 7.16
C PHE A 227 33.85 -7.61 6.34
N ASP A 228 34.67 -6.60 6.60
CA ASP A 228 34.62 -5.28 5.93
C ASP A 228 34.85 -5.36 4.43
N SER A 229 35.62 -6.35 3.98
CA SER A 229 35.86 -6.62 2.56
C SER A 229 34.76 -7.45 1.89
N ASN A 230 33.89 -8.11 2.64
CA ASN A 230 32.89 -9.03 2.10
C ASN A 230 31.48 -8.46 2.19
N GLY A 231 31.09 -8.01 3.38
CA GLY A 231 29.73 -7.58 3.70
C GLY A 231 28.71 -8.72 3.72
N MET A 232 27.51 -8.42 4.20
CA MET A 232 26.45 -9.42 4.45
C MET A 232 25.99 -10.16 3.20
N ILE A 233 26.04 -9.51 2.03
CA ILE A 233 25.61 -10.13 0.77
C ILE A 233 26.57 -11.27 0.40
N ARG A 234 27.89 -11.04 0.41
CA ARG A 234 28.88 -12.09 0.09
C ARG A 234 29.06 -13.11 1.20
N ASP A 235 28.95 -12.67 2.46
CA ASP A 235 29.19 -13.55 3.61
C ASP A 235 28.12 -14.63 3.73
N VAL A 236 26.84 -14.29 3.51
CA VAL A 236 25.69 -15.17 3.81
C VAL A 236 24.66 -15.24 2.68
N THR A 237 24.38 -14.13 1.99
CA THR A 237 23.21 -14.06 1.09
C THR A 237 23.46 -14.78 -0.25
N GLN A 238 24.63 -14.56 -0.85
CA GLN A 238 25.01 -15.10 -2.16
C GLN A 238 25.29 -16.60 -2.11
N ASN A 239 25.71 -17.13 -0.94
CA ASN A 239 26.00 -18.54 -0.73
C ASN A 239 24.83 -19.24 0.00
N HIS A 240 24.87 -19.29 1.33
CA HIS A 240 24.00 -20.07 2.20
C HIS A 240 22.52 -19.93 1.88
N LEU A 241 22.04 -18.69 1.76
CA LEU A 241 20.62 -18.46 1.56
C LEU A 241 20.20 -18.70 0.11
N LEU A 242 21.08 -18.46 -0.86
CA LEU A 242 20.81 -18.80 -2.25
C LEU A 242 20.79 -20.32 -2.46
N GLN A 243 21.62 -21.07 -1.74
CA GLN A 243 21.58 -22.54 -1.74
C GLN A 243 20.21 -23.05 -1.25
N ILE A 244 19.70 -22.51 -0.15
CA ILE A 244 18.35 -22.82 0.34
C ILE A 244 17.27 -22.41 -0.70
N VAL A 245 17.40 -21.23 -1.32
CA VAL A 245 16.49 -20.79 -2.40
C VAL A 245 16.48 -21.82 -3.53
N SER A 246 17.64 -22.31 -3.97
CA SER A 246 17.74 -23.29 -5.05
C SER A 246 17.01 -24.59 -4.71
N LEU A 247 17.18 -25.10 -3.48
CA LEU A 247 16.50 -26.32 -3.01
C LEU A 247 15.00 -26.15 -2.83
N ILE A 248 14.52 -24.95 -2.51
CA ILE A 248 13.08 -24.66 -2.44
C ILE A 248 12.49 -24.51 -3.84
N ALA A 249 13.23 -23.89 -4.76
CA ALA A 249 12.71 -23.44 -6.04
C ALA A 249 12.91 -24.43 -7.19
N MET A 250 13.89 -25.33 -7.11
CA MET A 250 14.20 -26.32 -8.14
C MET A 250 12.97 -27.17 -8.52
N GLU A 251 12.90 -27.60 -9.77
CA GLU A 251 11.91 -28.60 -10.19
C GLU A 251 12.16 -29.96 -9.54
N LYS A 252 11.22 -30.89 -9.70
CA LYS A 252 11.46 -32.28 -9.28
C LYS A 252 12.59 -32.84 -10.14
N PRO A 253 13.70 -33.30 -9.53
CA PRO A 253 14.81 -33.88 -10.28
C PRO A 253 14.39 -35.22 -10.90
N VAL A 254 15.12 -35.64 -11.94
CA VAL A 254 14.84 -36.90 -12.65
C VAL A 254 15.03 -38.09 -11.72
N SER A 255 16.07 -38.04 -10.87
CA SER A 255 16.31 -39.01 -9.81
C SER A 255 16.89 -38.34 -8.54
N VAL A 256 17.33 -39.16 -7.59
CA VAL A 256 18.06 -38.70 -6.40
C VAL A 256 19.58 -38.70 -6.60
N ASP A 257 20.03 -38.93 -7.84
CA ASP A 257 21.43 -38.79 -8.21
C ASP A 257 21.93 -37.37 -7.91
N PRO A 258 23.16 -37.21 -7.36
CA PRO A 258 23.73 -35.90 -7.08
C PRO A 258 23.69 -34.93 -8.27
N ASP A 259 23.96 -35.39 -9.49
CA ASP A 259 23.96 -34.52 -10.66
C ASP A 259 22.56 -34.11 -11.10
N ASP A 260 21.58 -35.02 -11.06
CA ASP A 260 20.18 -34.67 -11.37
C ASP A 260 19.63 -33.60 -10.43
N ILE A 261 20.02 -33.65 -9.14
CA ILE A 261 19.64 -32.63 -8.14
C ILE A 261 20.36 -31.31 -8.43
N ARG A 262 21.67 -31.35 -8.70
CA ARG A 262 22.47 -30.16 -9.01
C ARG A 262 22.01 -29.49 -10.31
N ASP A 263 21.66 -30.27 -11.33
CA ASP A 263 21.08 -29.77 -12.58
C ASP A 263 19.77 -29.02 -12.31
N ALA A 264 18.88 -29.60 -11.49
CA ALA A 264 17.62 -28.94 -11.13
C ALA A 264 17.83 -27.63 -10.34
N LYS A 265 18.87 -27.56 -9.49
CA LYS A 265 19.28 -26.32 -8.79
C LYS A 265 19.81 -25.28 -9.78
N VAL A 266 20.72 -25.66 -10.67
CA VAL A 266 21.31 -24.76 -11.67
C VAL A 266 20.25 -24.21 -12.62
N GLU A 267 19.32 -25.06 -13.07
CA GLU A 267 18.24 -24.64 -13.98
C GLU A 267 17.32 -23.57 -13.37
N VAL A 268 17.11 -23.58 -12.06
CA VAL A 268 16.34 -22.51 -11.39
C VAL A 268 17.16 -21.24 -11.18
N LEU A 269 18.47 -21.37 -10.91
CA LEU A 269 19.37 -20.20 -10.79
C LEU A 269 19.52 -19.47 -12.14
N LYS A 270 19.64 -20.19 -13.26
CA LYS A 270 19.61 -19.60 -14.62
C LYS A 270 18.36 -18.76 -14.90
N LYS A 271 17.22 -19.17 -14.34
CA LYS A 271 15.93 -18.46 -14.47
C LYS A 271 15.75 -17.35 -13.43
N THR A 272 16.69 -17.19 -12.51
CA THR A 272 16.68 -16.12 -11.51
C THR A 272 17.30 -14.86 -12.10
N ARG A 273 16.54 -13.76 -12.02
CA ARG A 273 17.00 -12.45 -12.52
C ARG A 273 18.20 -11.94 -11.72
N PRO A 274 19.16 -11.25 -12.36
CA PRO A 274 20.13 -10.45 -11.62
C PRO A 274 19.43 -9.43 -10.72
N ILE A 275 19.97 -9.26 -9.53
CA ILE A 275 19.43 -8.33 -8.54
C ILE A 275 19.81 -6.90 -8.93
N VAL A 276 18.87 -5.97 -8.74
CA VAL A 276 19.04 -4.53 -8.93
C VAL A 276 18.88 -3.80 -7.60
N LEU A 277 19.39 -2.57 -7.48
CA LEU A 277 19.28 -1.79 -6.23
C LEU A 277 17.84 -1.65 -5.70
N ASP A 278 16.84 -1.55 -6.57
CA ASP A 278 15.43 -1.43 -6.17
C ASP A 278 14.90 -2.67 -5.41
N ASP A 279 15.57 -3.81 -5.57
CA ASP A 279 15.25 -5.09 -4.93
C ASP A 279 16.11 -5.35 -3.67
N VAL A 280 16.93 -4.37 -3.24
CA VAL A 280 17.85 -4.50 -2.11
C VAL A 280 17.65 -3.41 -1.06
N VAL A 281 17.72 -3.79 0.21
CA VAL A 281 17.87 -2.88 1.34
C VAL A 281 19.09 -3.32 2.15
N ILE A 282 20.06 -2.43 2.32
CA ILE A 282 21.26 -2.67 3.13
C ILE A 282 21.25 -1.86 4.42
N GLY A 283 21.78 -2.45 5.49
CA GLY A 283 21.91 -1.79 6.80
C GLY A 283 23.25 -2.08 7.48
N GLN A 284 23.61 -1.26 8.47
CA GLN A 284 24.82 -1.41 9.30
C GLN A 284 24.47 -1.22 10.78
N TYR A 285 24.86 -2.15 11.66
CA TYR A 285 24.52 -2.04 13.08
C TYR A 285 25.36 -0.98 13.80
N VAL A 286 24.73 -0.23 14.69
CA VAL A 286 25.37 0.82 15.51
C VAL A 286 25.24 0.52 17.00
N SER A 287 26.11 1.11 17.80
CA SER A 287 26.10 0.97 19.26
C SER A 287 24.76 1.41 19.85
N ASN A 288 24.29 0.68 20.86
CA ASN A 288 23.17 1.03 21.73
C ASN A 288 23.70 1.19 23.18
N PRO A 289 24.16 2.39 23.57
CA PRO A 289 24.75 2.63 24.89
C PRO A 289 23.81 2.30 26.06
N GLU A 290 22.50 2.45 25.83
CA GLU A 290 21.43 2.22 26.79
C GLU A 290 21.07 0.72 26.97
N SER A 291 21.67 -0.19 26.18
CA SER A 291 21.38 -1.62 26.29
C SER A 291 21.97 -2.21 27.57
N THR A 292 21.25 -3.16 28.17
CA THR A 292 21.80 -4.00 29.24
C THR A 292 22.67 -5.13 28.70
N ASP A 293 22.58 -5.44 27.41
CA ASP A 293 23.44 -6.44 26.76
C ASP A 293 24.77 -5.80 26.34
N PRO A 294 25.93 -6.25 26.85
CA PRO A 294 27.23 -5.74 26.47
C PRO A 294 27.50 -5.82 24.96
N ARG A 295 26.92 -6.81 24.26
CA ARG A 295 27.11 -7.01 22.82
C ARG A 295 26.48 -5.91 21.98
N GLU A 296 25.41 -5.29 22.47
CA GLU A 296 24.72 -4.22 21.76
C GLU A 296 25.36 -2.85 21.98
N ARG A 297 26.23 -2.70 22.99
CA ARG A 297 26.93 -1.44 23.28
C ARG A 297 28.06 -1.13 22.30
N ILE A 298 28.44 -2.09 21.46
CA ILE A 298 29.53 -1.97 20.49
C ILE A 298 28.93 -1.99 19.08
N GLY A 299 29.05 -0.88 18.36
CA GLY A 299 28.66 -0.74 16.96
C GLY A 299 29.69 -1.35 16.00
N TYR A 300 29.33 -1.46 14.72
CA TYR A 300 30.22 -2.05 13.71
C TYR A 300 31.53 -1.28 13.54
N ARG A 301 31.45 0.06 13.54
CA ARG A 301 32.61 0.96 13.40
C ARG A 301 33.39 1.16 14.70
N ASP A 302 32.90 0.64 15.83
CA ASP A 302 33.61 0.70 17.11
C ASP A 302 34.65 -0.44 17.23
N ASP A 303 34.60 -1.44 16.34
CA ASP A 303 35.63 -2.47 16.25
C ASP A 303 36.91 -1.87 15.65
N PRO A 304 38.06 -1.95 16.34
CA PRO A 304 39.30 -1.31 15.90
C PRO A 304 39.87 -1.89 14.60
N SER A 305 39.38 -3.05 14.15
CA SER A 305 39.75 -3.66 12.87
C SER A 305 38.91 -3.17 11.68
N VAL A 306 37.90 -2.32 11.91
CA VAL A 306 37.03 -1.72 10.89
C VAL A 306 37.42 -0.27 10.64
N LYS A 307 37.33 0.18 9.39
CA LYS A 307 37.57 1.59 9.06
C LYS A 307 36.44 2.48 9.60
N ASN A 308 36.80 3.63 10.18
CA ASN A 308 35.84 4.59 10.74
C ASN A 308 34.79 5.09 9.72
N ASP A 309 35.14 5.12 8.43
CA ASP A 309 34.26 5.55 7.34
C ASP A 309 33.64 4.38 6.57
N SER A 310 33.73 3.14 7.10
CA SER A 310 33.20 1.95 6.44
C SER A 310 31.69 2.07 6.18
N ILE A 311 31.31 1.74 4.95
CA ILE A 311 29.93 1.65 4.47
C ILE A 311 29.51 0.18 4.26
N THR A 312 30.26 -0.78 4.80
CA THR A 312 29.98 -2.21 4.61
C THR A 312 28.68 -2.60 5.29
N ALA A 313 27.78 -3.23 4.52
CA ALA A 313 26.49 -3.67 5.00
C ALA A 313 26.64 -4.89 5.94
N THR A 314 26.11 -4.78 7.16
CA THR A 314 25.98 -5.89 8.13
C THR A 314 24.56 -6.49 8.15
N PHE A 315 23.65 -5.91 7.38
CA PHE A 315 22.30 -6.42 7.09
C PHE A 315 22.02 -6.27 5.60
N ALA A 316 21.36 -7.26 5.01
CA ALA A 316 20.82 -7.19 3.66
C ALA A 316 19.44 -7.84 3.61
N LEU A 317 18.47 -7.15 3.02
CA LEU A 317 17.28 -7.76 2.44
C LEU A 317 17.42 -7.74 0.93
N THR A 318 17.26 -8.89 0.28
CA THR A 318 17.22 -9.02 -1.17
C THR A 318 15.93 -9.71 -1.61
N VAL A 319 15.40 -9.32 -2.77
CA VAL A 319 14.28 -10.04 -3.40
C VAL A 319 14.67 -10.62 -4.73
N LEU A 320 14.62 -11.95 -4.77
CA LEU A 320 14.86 -12.73 -5.97
C LEU A 320 13.54 -12.95 -6.70
N LYS A 321 13.62 -12.84 -8.03
CA LYS A 321 12.52 -13.07 -8.96
C LYS A 321 12.95 -14.18 -9.90
N ILE A 322 12.17 -15.26 -9.92
CA ILE A 322 12.46 -16.47 -10.69
C ILE A 322 11.44 -16.57 -11.82
N ASP A 323 11.91 -16.44 -13.06
CA ASP A 323 11.08 -16.42 -14.26
C ASP A 323 10.89 -17.83 -14.81
N ASN A 324 10.03 -18.61 -14.15
CA ASN A 324 9.58 -19.90 -14.66
C ASN A 324 8.07 -20.10 -14.37
N GLU A 325 7.49 -21.16 -14.94
CA GLU A 325 6.07 -21.46 -14.76
C GLU A 325 5.68 -21.61 -13.28
N ARG A 326 6.53 -22.24 -12.48
CA ARG A 326 6.27 -22.51 -11.06
C ARG A 326 6.26 -21.25 -10.20
N TRP A 327 7.11 -20.25 -10.48
CA TRP A 327 7.42 -19.16 -9.55
C TRP A 327 7.15 -17.74 -10.07
N THR A 328 6.73 -17.58 -11.33
CA THR A 328 6.39 -16.27 -11.88
C THR A 328 5.39 -15.54 -10.98
N GLY A 329 5.79 -14.36 -10.48
CA GLY A 329 4.97 -13.51 -9.60
C GLY A 329 5.07 -13.82 -8.09
N VAL A 330 5.80 -14.85 -7.68
CA VAL A 330 6.08 -15.17 -6.27
C VAL A 330 7.43 -14.55 -5.86
N PRO A 331 7.47 -13.64 -4.88
CA PRO A 331 8.72 -13.08 -4.40
C PRO A 331 9.44 -14.05 -3.44
N PHE A 332 10.74 -14.22 -3.66
CA PHE A 332 11.66 -14.87 -2.72
C PHE A 332 12.39 -13.78 -1.93
N ILE A 333 12.02 -13.60 -0.68
CA ILE A 333 12.51 -12.54 0.19
C ILE A 333 13.57 -13.12 1.12
N VAL A 334 14.82 -12.72 0.91
CA VAL A 334 15.97 -13.23 1.68
C VAL A 334 16.47 -12.11 2.57
N ARG A 335 16.60 -12.39 3.87
CA ARG A 335 17.09 -11.44 4.88
C ARG A 335 18.24 -12.06 5.64
N ALA A 336 19.35 -11.35 5.71
CA ALA A 336 20.51 -11.75 6.50
C ALA A 336 21.01 -10.56 7.32
N GLY A 337 21.35 -10.78 8.59
CA GLY A 337 21.95 -9.72 9.39
C GLY A 337 22.60 -10.17 10.69
N LYS A 338 23.60 -9.38 11.11
CA LYS A 338 24.33 -9.47 12.39
C LYS A 338 23.86 -8.36 13.35
N GLY A 339 24.06 -8.53 14.65
CA GLY A 339 23.61 -7.56 15.66
C GLY A 339 22.08 -7.42 15.71
N LEU A 340 21.35 -8.53 15.55
CA LEU A 340 19.90 -8.64 15.61
C LEU A 340 19.42 -9.14 16.99
N ASN A 341 18.12 -9.38 17.13
CA ASN A 341 17.49 -9.73 18.41
C ASN A 341 17.60 -11.23 18.78
N ILE A 342 17.90 -12.10 17.82
CA ILE A 342 17.92 -13.55 18.02
C ILE A 342 18.92 -14.21 17.09
N ASN A 343 19.52 -15.30 17.54
CA ASN A 343 20.29 -16.21 16.69
C ASN A 343 19.35 -17.30 16.14
N ARG A 344 18.91 -17.16 14.88
CA ARG A 344 17.94 -18.09 14.28
C ARG A 344 17.92 -18.00 12.75
N THR A 345 17.72 -19.15 12.11
CA THR A 345 17.42 -19.25 10.68
C THR A 345 16.05 -19.87 10.46
N ASP A 346 15.13 -19.16 9.78
CA ASP A 346 13.79 -19.67 9.46
C ASP A 346 13.55 -19.57 7.94
N VAL A 347 13.02 -20.65 7.35
CA VAL A 347 12.41 -20.66 6.02
C VAL A 347 10.89 -20.66 6.20
N ILE A 348 10.19 -19.72 5.57
CA ILE A 348 8.75 -19.52 5.71
C ILE A 348 8.11 -19.58 4.32
N ILE A 349 7.34 -20.63 4.08
CA ILE A 349 6.49 -20.78 2.90
C ILE A 349 5.10 -20.24 3.25
N GLN A 350 4.76 -19.05 2.77
CA GLN A 350 3.47 -18.43 3.02
C GLN A 350 2.50 -18.72 1.88
N TYR A 351 1.38 -19.37 2.20
CA TYR A 351 0.31 -19.68 1.24
C TYR A 351 -0.59 -18.47 0.98
N LYS A 352 -1.33 -18.49 -0.13
CA LYS A 352 -2.37 -17.51 -0.45
C LYS A 352 -3.57 -17.64 0.51
N ASN A 353 -4.44 -16.64 0.47
CA ASN A 353 -5.74 -16.75 1.14
C ASN A 353 -6.60 -17.77 0.39
N VAL A 354 -7.51 -18.43 1.11
CA VAL A 354 -8.56 -19.24 0.49
C VAL A 354 -9.48 -18.33 -0.33
N ASP A 355 -9.81 -18.76 -1.55
CA ASP A 355 -10.77 -18.07 -2.41
C ASP A 355 -12.19 -18.24 -1.85
N HIS A 356 -13.05 -17.23 -1.98
CA HIS A 356 -14.43 -17.25 -1.46
C HIS A 356 -14.50 -17.63 0.04
N ASP A 357 -13.87 -16.82 0.89
CA ASP A 357 -13.82 -17.06 2.33
C ASP A 357 -15.22 -17.20 2.96
N LEU A 358 -15.57 -18.43 3.35
CA LEU A 358 -16.82 -18.78 4.02
C LEU A 358 -16.86 -18.35 5.49
N PHE A 359 -15.70 -17.98 6.05
CA PHE A 359 -15.53 -17.64 7.45
C PHE A 359 -15.36 -16.14 7.65
N ASP A 360 -16.00 -15.34 6.80
CA ASP A 360 -16.08 -13.90 6.94
C ASP A 360 -14.71 -13.27 7.22
N GLY A 361 -13.72 -13.41 6.35
CA GLY A 361 -12.41 -12.75 6.52
C GLY A 361 -11.58 -13.23 7.71
N GLN A 362 -12.04 -14.21 8.51
CA GLN A 362 -11.29 -14.79 9.63
C GLN A 362 -10.22 -15.78 9.14
N SER A 363 -10.36 -16.31 7.91
CA SER A 363 -9.36 -17.18 7.29
C SER A 363 -8.05 -16.42 7.09
N GLN A 364 -6.99 -16.86 7.80
CA GLN A 364 -5.65 -16.31 7.65
C GLN A 364 -4.84 -17.12 6.63
N ARG A 365 -3.75 -16.52 6.12
CA ARG A 365 -2.79 -17.28 5.30
C ARG A 365 -2.17 -18.40 6.13
N ASN A 366 -2.08 -19.58 5.54
CA ASN A 366 -1.33 -20.68 6.10
C ASN A 366 0.18 -20.41 5.94
N GLU A 367 0.98 -20.90 6.88
CA GLU A 367 2.44 -20.81 6.83
C GLU A 367 3.04 -22.18 7.14
N LEU A 368 3.95 -22.66 6.29
CA LEU A 368 4.87 -23.75 6.63
C LEU A 368 6.22 -23.13 7.01
N VAL A 369 6.64 -23.32 8.25
CA VAL A 369 7.89 -22.79 8.80
C VAL A 369 8.86 -23.93 9.04
N ILE A 370 10.06 -23.82 8.47
CA ILE A 370 11.16 -24.77 8.61
C ILE A 370 12.29 -24.03 9.30
N ARG A 371 12.56 -24.38 10.55
CA ARG A 371 13.62 -23.75 11.34
C ARG A 371 14.92 -24.52 11.16
N VAL A 372 15.98 -23.84 10.74
CA VAL A 372 17.28 -24.42 10.40
C VAL A 372 18.30 -24.12 11.50
N GLY A 373 19.13 -25.11 11.81
CA GLY A 373 20.15 -25.02 12.85
C GLY A 373 19.53 -25.16 14.24
N LYS A 374 20.07 -24.42 15.23
CA LYS A 374 19.69 -24.58 16.65
C LYS A 374 18.17 -24.53 16.87
N SER A 375 17.66 -25.57 17.54
CA SER A 375 16.23 -25.82 17.78
C SER A 375 15.44 -26.12 16.50
N GLU A 376 15.87 -27.15 15.76
CA GLU A 376 15.23 -27.60 14.52
C GLU A 376 13.74 -27.90 14.72
N ALA A 377 12.90 -27.34 13.86
CA ALA A 377 11.46 -27.54 13.94
C ALA A 377 10.78 -27.41 12.58
N LEU A 378 9.67 -28.12 12.42
CA LEU A 378 8.74 -28.03 11.30
C LEU A 378 7.36 -27.63 11.84
N GLN A 379 6.85 -26.48 11.40
CA GLN A 379 5.60 -25.91 11.90
C GLN A 379 4.63 -25.61 10.76
N ALA A 380 3.39 -26.08 10.87
CA ALA A 380 2.30 -25.68 9.99
C ALA A 380 1.32 -24.81 10.77
N LYS A 381 1.21 -23.52 10.41
CA LYS A 381 0.24 -22.60 10.98
C LYS A 381 -1.01 -22.58 10.11
N LEU A 382 -2.14 -22.94 10.71
CA LEU A 382 -3.42 -23.14 10.04
C LEU A 382 -4.54 -22.42 10.79
N ALA A 383 -5.66 -22.16 10.12
CA ALA A 383 -6.89 -21.75 10.78
C ALA A 383 -7.67 -22.99 11.26
N SER A 384 -8.13 -22.98 12.51
CA SER A 384 -8.98 -24.01 13.10
C SER A 384 -10.10 -23.38 13.92
N LYS A 385 -11.20 -24.12 14.11
CA LYS A 385 -12.27 -23.69 15.02
C LYS A 385 -11.67 -23.53 16.43
N THR A 386 -11.96 -22.39 17.04
CA THR A 386 -11.65 -22.12 18.45
C THR A 386 -12.32 -23.19 19.33
N PRO A 387 -11.58 -23.92 20.19
CA PRO A 387 -12.17 -24.89 21.11
C PRO A 387 -13.26 -24.27 21.97
N GLY A 388 -14.43 -24.92 22.03
CA GLY A 388 -15.58 -24.44 22.77
C GLY A 388 -16.86 -24.36 21.94
N ILE A 389 -17.82 -23.58 22.43
CA ILE A 389 -19.20 -23.55 21.92
C ILE A 389 -19.33 -22.62 20.69
N THR A 390 -18.42 -21.66 20.50
CA THR A 390 -18.45 -20.73 19.35
C THR A 390 -17.94 -21.38 18.06
N SER A 391 -18.18 -20.73 16.92
CA SER A 391 -17.74 -21.18 15.59
C SER A 391 -16.63 -20.30 15.00
N ASP A 392 -15.98 -19.46 15.81
CA ASP A 392 -14.90 -18.57 15.37
C ASP A 392 -13.64 -19.36 15.02
N LEU A 393 -12.84 -18.84 14.09
CA LEU A 393 -11.54 -19.38 13.74
C LEU A 393 -10.42 -18.71 14.55
N GLU A 394 -9.48 -19.51 15.01
CA GLU A 394 -8.18 -19.08 15.53
C GLU A 394 -7.03 -19.68 14.73
N ARG A 395 -5.85 -19.10 14.86
CA ARG A 395 -4.63 -19.65 14.25
C ARG A 395 -4.01 -20.66 15.20
N ILE A 396 -4.01 -21.93 14.79
CA ILE A 396 -3.29 -23.01 15.47
C ILE A 396 -1.92 -23.25 14.81
N THR A 397 -1.02 -23.88 15.56
CA THR A 397 0.26 -24.37 15.04
C THR A 397 0.33 -25.86 15.29
N ILE A 398 0.46 -26.63 14.20
CA ILE A 398 0.91 -28.02 14.28
C ILE A 398 2.43 -27.96 14.30
N ASP A 399 3.04 -28.44 15.37
CA ASP A 399 4.47 -28.29 15.66
C ASP A 399 5.13 -29.66 15.73
N PHE A 400 6.26 -29.82 15.04
CA PHE A 400 7.16 -30.95 15.18
C PHE A 400 8.54 -30.40 15.55
N ASP A 401 8.90 -30.55 16.82
CA ASP A 401 10.14 -30.04 17.40
C ASP A 401 11.11 -31.20 17.59
N TYR A 402 12.22 -31.20 16.83
CA TYR A 402 13.15 -32.34 16.83
C TYR A 402 13.74 -32.61 18.20
N THR A 403 13.96 -31.57 19.02
CA THR A 403 14.55 -31.74 20.35
C THR A 403 13.55 -32.40 21.31
N LYS A 404 12.24 -32.18 21.12
CA LYS A 404 11.19 -32.79 21.95
C LYS A 404 10.84 -34.20 21.49
N GLU A 405 10.75 -34.42 20.18
CA GLU A 405 10.35 -35.70 19.60
C GLU A 405 11.50 -36.72 19.59
N TYR A 406 12.74 -36.23 19.53
CA TYR A 406 13.96 -37.06 19.55
C TYR A 406 14.96 -36.59 20.63
N PRO A 407 14.58 -36.62 21.93
CA PRO A 407 15.41 -36.07 23.01
C PRO A 407 16.74 -36.80 23.18
N ASP A 408 16.79 -38.08 22.81
CA ASP A 408 17.98 -38.93 22.91
C ASP A 408 18.82 -38.93 21.61
N LEU A 409 18.33 -38.31 20.54
CA LEU A 409 19.02 -38.24 19.25
C LEU A 409 19.90 -36.98 19.20
N GLN A 410 21.21 -37.18 19.20
CA GLN A 410 22.14 -36.10 18.91
C GLN A 410 22.18 -35.86 17.41
N ASN A 411 21.55 -34.78 16.93
CA ASN A 411 21.65 -34.40 15.52
C ASN A 411 23.11 -34.10 15.15
N PRO A 412 23.61 -34.66 14.04
CA PRO A 412 24.98 -34.43 13.60
C PRO A 412 25.18 -32.96 13.19
N GLY A 413 26.39 -32.45 13.42
CA GLY A 413 26.75 -31.11 12.98
C GLY A 413 26.82 -31.02 11.45
N ALA A 414 26.68 -29.80 10.90
CA ALA A 414 26.78 -29.58 9.45
C ALA A 414 28.09 -30.11 8.85
N TYR A 415 29.22 -29.86 9.52
CA TYR A 415 30.53 -30.35 9.08
C TYR A 415 30.65 -31.87 9.19
N GLU A 416 30.10 -32.48 10.23
CA GLU A 416 30.08 -33.94 10.38
C GLU A 416 29.39 -34.61 9.19
N ARG A 417 28.23 -34.07 8.80
CA ARG A 417 27.47 -34.56 7.66
C ARG A 417 28.22 -34.38 6.33
N LEU A 418 28.73 -33.19 6.06
CA LEU A 418 29.41 -32.91 4.79
C LEU A 418 30.71 -33.69 4.67
N LEU A 419 31.50 -33.80 5.74
CA LEU A 419 32.71 -34.62 5.72
C LEU A 419 32.37 -36.08 5.41
N LEU A 420 31.30 -36.63 6.01
CA LEU A 420 30.82 -37.97 5.68
C LEU A 420 30.45 -38.12 4.21
N ASP A 421 29.83 -37.11 3.60
CA ASP A 421 29.54 -37.11 2.17
C ASP A 421 30.82 -37.10 1.31
N VAL A 422 31.85 -36.34 1.71
CA VAL A 422 33.17 -36.40 1.05
C VAL A 422 33.75 -37.81 1.14
N PHE A 423 33.73 -38.44 2.31
CA PHE A 423 34.20 -39.82 2.48
C PHE A 423 33.47 -40.79 1.56
N ARG A 424 32.14 -40.64 1.45
CA ARG A 424 31.29 -41.46 0.59
C ARG A 424 31.38 -41.13 -0.90
N GLY A 425 32.00 -40.01 -1.25
CA GLY A 425 32.05 -39.54 -2.63
C GLY A 425 30.76 -38.88 -3.12
N SER A 426 29.81 -38.58 -2.23
CA SER A 426 28.57 -37.91 -2.59
C SER A 426 28.79 -36.41 -2.77
N GLN A 427 28.47 -35.87 -3.95
CA GLN A 427 28.56 -34.43 -4.22
C GLN A 427 27.23 -33.68 -4.09
N LEU A 428 26.18 -34.35 -3.58
CA LEU A 428 24.82 -33.81 -3.52
C LEU A 428 24.74 -32.49 -2.74
N ASN A 429 25.50 -32.39 -1.64
CA ASN A 429 25.51 -31.25 -0.73
C ASN A 429 26.69 -30.29 -0.97
N PHE A 430 27.23 -30.23 -2.19
CA PHE A 430 28.37 -29.39 -2.56
C PHE A 430 28.05 -28.52 -3.76
N VAL A 431 28.65 -27.32 -3.79
CA VAL A 431 28.39 -26.34 -4.85
C VAL A 431 29.19 -26.70 -6.11
N ARG A 432 28.50 -26.89 -7.24
CA ARG A 432 29.12 -27.18 -8.53
C ARG A 432 29.62 -25.89 -9.21
N SER A 433 30.58 -26.00 -10.13
CA SER A 433 31.18 -24.85 -10.83
C SER A 433 30.16 -23.95 -11.52
N ASP A 434 29.20 -24.53 -12.24
CA ASP A 434 28.13 -23.82 -12.93
C ASP A 434 27.11 -23.20 -11.96
N GLU A 435 26.83 -23.89 -10.86
CA GLU A 435 26.00 -23.37 -9.78
C GLU A 435 26.60 -22.11 -9.15
N LEU A 436 27.91 -22.12 -8.91
CA LEU A 436 28.65 -20.98 -8.38
C LEU A 436 28.67 -19.81 -9.38
N SER A 437 28.85 -20.09 -10.67
CA SER A 437 28.81 -19.07 -11.73
C SER A 437 27.46 -18.34 -11.75
N GLU A 438 26.36 -19.08 -11.71
CA GLU A 438 25.02 -18.51 -11.67
C GLU A 438 24.75 -17.72 -10.38
N ALA A 439 25.25 -18.22 -9.23
CA ALA A 439 25.16 -17.50 -7.96
C ALA A 439 25.83 -16.12 -8.04
N TRP A 440 27.02 -16.03 -8.66
CA TRP A 440 27.68 -14.75 -8.87
C TRP A 440 26.99 -13.88 -9.93
N ARG A 441 26.53 -14.46 -11.04
CA ARG A 441 25.76 -13.73 -12.06
C ARG A 441 24.56 -12.98 -11.46
N ILE A 442 23.89 -13.58 -10.47
CA ILE A 442 22.73 -12.99 -9.80
C ILE A 442 23.11 -11.77 -8.94
N PHE A 443 24.25 -11.79 -8.24
CA PHE A 443 24.60 -10.78 -7.23
C PHE A 443 25.66 -9.76 -7.66
N THR A 444 26.57 -10.11 -8.58
CA THR A 444 27.67 -9.24 -9.02
C THR A 444 27.20 -7.84 -9.44
N PRO A 445 26.14 -7.68 -10.26
CA PRO A 445 25.72 -6.35 -10.70
C PRO A 445 25.34 -5.41 -9.54
N VAL A 446 24.59 -5.90 -8.55
CA VAL A 446 24.20 -5.06 -7.41
C VAL A 446 25.35 -4.81 -6.45
N LEU A 447 26.27 -5.78 -6.28
CA LEU A 447 27.47 -5.59 -5.47
C LEU A 447 28.35 -4.48 -6.04
N HIS A 448 28.65 -4.54 -7.35
CA HIS A 448 29.40 -3.50 -8.04
C HIS A 448 28.67 -2.16 -8.01
N GLU A 449 27.34 -2.13 -8.16
CA GLU A 449 26.56 -0.88 -8.08
C GLU A 449 26.62 -0.25 -6.67
N ILE A 450 26.56 -1.07 -5.60
CA ILE A 450 26.71 -0.63 -4.20
C ILE A 450 28.10 -0.03 -3.97
N GLU A 451 29.15 -0.72 -4.44
CA GLU A 451 30.55 -0.31 -4.26
C GLU A 451 30.88 0.95 -5.05
N ASN A 452 30.51 0.99 -6.34
CA ASN A 452 30.79 2.11 -7.23
C ASN A 452 30.05 3.38 -6.81
N ARG A 453 28.79 3.27 -6.37
CA ARG A 453 28.01 4.42 -5.91
C ARG A 453 28.25 4.76 -4.44
N LYS A 454 29.02 3.93 -3.72
CA LYS A 454 29.26 4.06 -2.28
C LYS A 454 27.96 4.25 -1.49
N ILE A 455 26.98 3.37 -1.76
CA ILE A 455 25.66 3.46 -1.14
C ILE A 455 25.81 3.31 0.38
N ARG A 456 25.37 4.32 1.13
CA ARG A 456 25.45 4.29 2.58
C ARG A 456 24.38 3.35 3.16
N PRO A 457 24.76 2.37 4.00
CA PRO A 457 23.80 1.47 4.62
C PRO A 457 22.94 2.22 5.64
N ILE A 458 21.70 1.76 5.82
CA ILE A 458 20.81 2.29 6.86
C ILE A 458 21.33 1.84 8.22
N GLU A 459 21.62 2.79 9.10
CA GLU A 459 22.06 2.49 10.46
C GLU A 459 20.91 1.86 11.26
N TYR A 460 21.22 0.83 12.06
CA TYR A 460 20.23 0.16 12.90
C TYR A 460 20.77 -0.24 14.27
N ASN A 461 19.90 -0.18 15.27
CA ASN A 461 20.00 -0.94 16.51
C ASN A 461 18.81 -1.92 16.61
N GLU A 462 18.81 -2.78 17.65
CA GLU A 462 17.78 -3.82 17.85
C GLU A 462 16.34 -3.27 17.76
N LYS A 463 16.10 -2.04 18.23
CA LYS A 463 14.78 -1.36 18.21
C LYS A 463 14.39 -0.78 16.83
N GLN A 464 15.36 -0.47 15.97
CA GLN A 464 15.16 0.20 14.69
C GLN A 464 15.00 -0.77 13.50
N LEU A 465 15.45 -2.03 13.61
CA LEU A 465 15.31 -3.03 12.55
C LEU A 465 13.86 -3.41 12.21
N ARG A 466 12.93 -3.30 13.16
CA ARG A 466 11.50 -3.49 12.85
C ARG A 466 11.03 -2.49 11.79
N LEU A 467 11.60 -1.28 11.75
CA LEU A 467 11.32 -0.27 10.73
C LEU A 467 12.03 -0.55 9.41
N VAL A 468 13.28 -1.04 9.43
CA VAL A 468 14.04 -1.41 8.21
C VAL A 468 13.44 -2.64 7.53
N ALA A 469 13.06 -3.67 8.29
CA ALA A 469 12.37 -4.87 7.79
C ALA A 469 10.94 -4.55 7.31
N PHE A 470 10.23 -3.60 7.93
CA PHE A 470 8.92 -3.13 7.48
C PHE A 470 9.04 -2.28 6.20
N ALA A 471 10.04 -1.41 6.09
CA ALA A 471 10.36 -0.64 4.89
C ALA A 471 10.75 -1.56 3.71
N ALA A 472 11.51 -2.62 3.99
CA ALA A 472 11.89 -3.61 3.01
C ALA A 472 10.69 -4.49 2.57
N LYS A 473 9.77 -4.87 3.49
CA LYS A 473 8.46 -5.46 3.13
C LYS A 473 7.56 -4.53 2.30
N THR A 474 7.79 -3.21 2.33
CA THR A 474 7.07 -2.25 1.46
C THR A 474 7.72 -2.01 0.10
N HIS A 475 9.04 -2.19 -0.02
CA HIS A 475 9.78 -2.14 -1.28
C HIS A 475 9.50 -3.36 -2.18
N THR A 476 9.29 -4.52 -1.56
CA THR A 476 9.08 -5.80 -2.26
C THR A 476 7.61 -6.07 -2.62
N LYS A 477 6.67 -5.34 -1.98
CA LYS A 477 5.25 -5.24 -2.36
C LYS A 477 5.00 -4.51 -3.70
N ARG A 478 6.06 -4.21 -4.47
CA ARG A 478 5.97 -3.88 -5.92
C ARG A 478 5.70 -5.13 -6.78
N CYS A 479 5.79 -6.35 -6.21
CA CYS A 479 5.15 -7.56 -6.73
C CYS A 479 4.09 -8.04 -5.71
N ASN A 480 2.82 -8.00 -6.11
CA ASN A 480 1.63 -8.52 -5.43
C ASN A 480 1.24 -7.93 -4.06
N SER A 481 0.03 -7.35 -4.03
CA SER A 481 -0.60 -6.64 -2.91
C SER A 481 -1.05 -7.52 -1.73
N ARG A 482 -1.20 -6.87 -0.55
CA ARG A 482 -1.85 -7.28 0.73
C ARG A 482 -0.94 -7.96 1.79
N LEU A 483 -0.72 -7.27 2.93
CA LEU A 483 -0.54 -7.80 4.31
C LEU A 483 -0.27 -6.67 5.34
N PHE A 484 -0.91 -6.73 6.51
CA PHE A 484 -1.15 -5.71 7.55
C PHE A 484 0.01 -5.43 8.56
N PHE A 485 -0.09 -4.29 9.30
CA PHE A 485 0.38 -3.84 10.67
C PHE A 485 1.50 -4.63 11.44
N ALA A 486 2.36 -4.12 12.35
CA ALA A 486 2.45 -2.90 13.18
C ALA A 486 3.86 -2.67 13.82
N ARG A 487 4.12 -1.42 14.26
CA ARG A 487 4.88 -0.89 15.44
C ARG A 487 6.43 -0.77 15.49
N GLY A 488 6.87 0.52 15.58
CA GLY A 488 7.81 1.18 16.53
C GLY A 488 9.24 0.62 16.70
N TYR A 489 10.35 1.38 16.80
CA TYR A 489 10.55 2.67 17.48
C TYR A 489 11.80 3.43 16.94
N SER A 490 11.89 4.68 17.39
CA SER A 490 12.59 5.87 16.89
C SER A 490 14.11 6.06 17.16
N ARG A 491 14.68 7.05 16.41
CA ARG A 491 15.74 8.04 16.75
C ARG A 491 17.17 7.50 16.92
N THR A 492 18.24 8.08 16.38
CA THR A 492 18.66 9.46 16.03
C THR A 492 19.51 9.39 14.73
N GLY A 493 19.79 10.39 13.89
CA GLY A 493 19.65 11.84 13.90
C GLY A 493 20.90 12.48 13.28
N PHE A 494 21.04 12.51 11.95
CA PHE A 494 22.01 13.39 11.25
C PHE A 494 21.46 13.89 9.89
N CYS A 495 21.26 15.22 9.82
CA CYS A 495 21.04 16.09 8.65
C CYS A 495 20.10 15.60 7.52
N LEU A 496 18.81 15.64 7.82
CA LEU A 496 17.67 15.47 6.92
C LEU A 496 17.50 16.69 5.98
N LYS A 497 17.64 16.49 4.66
CA LYS A 497 16.83 17.26 3.71
C LYS A 497 15.38 16.76 3.88
N LYS A 498 14.53 17.62 4.44
CA LYS A 498 13.11 17.40 4.78
C LYS A 498 12.43 16.31 3.92
N ILE A 499 12.13 15.18 4.54
CA ILE A 499 11.07 14.28 4.05
C ILE A 499 9.76 15.07 4.19
N THR A 500 9.15 15.48 3.08
CA THR A 500 7.82 16.11 3.13
C THR A 500 6.76 15.03 3.35
N THR A 501 5.64 15.32 4.02
CA THR A 501 4.62 14.29 4.31
C THR A 501 3.94 13.71 3.06
N MET A 502 4.25 14.25 1.87
CA MET A 502 3.71 13.85 0.57
C MET A 502 4.73 13.13 -0.34
N ASP A 503 5.87 12.66 0.19
CA ASP A 503 6.92 12.01 -0.63
C ASP A 503 6.45 10.72 -1.34
N LEU A 504 5.48 10.00 -0.76
CA LEU A 504 4.86 8.85 -1.41
C LEU A 504 3.99 9.31 -2.58
N GLU A 505 3.11 10.29 -2.34
CA GLU A 505 2.21 10.87 -3.32
C GLU A 505 2.99 11.46 -4.51
N ARG A 506 4.08 12.18 -4.22
CA ARG A 506 5.03 12.70 -5.21
C ARG A 506 5.56 11.61 -6.13
N ARG A 507 6.07 10.52 -5.55
CA ARG A 507 6.61 9.38 -6.35
C ARG A 507 5.53 8.69 -7.18
N LEU A 508 4.33 8.51 -6.62
CA LEU A 508 3.22 7.88 -7.31
C LEU A 508 2.74 8.71 -8.51
N ILE A 509 2.60 10.02 -8.33
CA ILE A 509 2.20 10.92 -9.42
C ILE A 509 3.27 11.01 -10.50
N ILE A 510 4.55 11.14 -10.15
CA ILE A 510 5.63 11.14 -11.16
C ILE A 510 5.60 9.85 -11.98
N LYS A 511 5.44 8.70 -11.30
CA LYS A 511 5.36 7.39 -11.98
C LYS A 511 4.16 7.33 -12.93
N GLU A 512 2.98 7.76 -12.48
CA GLU A 512 1.77 7.70 -13.31
C GLU A 512 1.82 8.66 -14.48
N LEU A 513 2.35 9.88 -14.30
CA LEU A 513 2.53 10.83 -15.40
C LEU A 513 3.50 10.31 -16.48
N GLN A 514 4.41 9.39 -16.12
CA GLN A 514 5.31 8.73 -17.05
C GLN A 514 4.73 7.47 -17.70
N SER A 515 3.54 7.02 -17.28
CA SER A 515 2.84 5.86 -17.81
C SER A 515 2.51 6.04 -19.30
N LYS A 516 2.35 4.92 -20.02
CA LYS A 516 1.96 4.94 -21.44
C LYS A 516 0.62 5.64 -21.65
N GLU A 517 -0.33 5.46 -20.72
CA GLU A 517 -1.66 6.07 -20.75
C GLU A 517 -1.59 7.59 -20.58
N SER A 518 -0.90 8.07 -19.54
CA SER A 518 -0.72 9.51 -19.30
C SER A 518 0.04 10.20 -20.43
N LYS A 519 1.11 9.57 -20.95
CA LYS A 519 1.86 10.10 -22.12
C LYS A 519 1.00 10.17 -23.38
N ARG A 520 0.07 9.23 -23.58
CA ARG A 520 -0.89 9.29 -24.68
C ARG A 520 -1.85 10.46 -24.49
N LEU A 521 -2.42 10.61 -23.30
CA LEU A 521 -3.33 11.71 -22.98
C LEU A 521 -2.66 13.09 -23.12
N MET A 522 -1.37 13.20 -22.79
CA MET A 522 -0.59 14.44 -22.97
C MET A 522 -0.38 14.83 -24.45
N LYS A 523 -0.46 13.88 -25.38
CA LYS A 523 -0.27 14.09 -26.83
C LYS A 523 -1.58 14.26 -27.61
N VAL A 524 -2.66 13.65 -27.14
CA VAL A 524 -3.97 13.72 -27.81
C VAL A 524 -4.67 15.01 -27.40
N ASN A 525 -5.13 15.78 -28.39
CA ASN A 525 -6.04 16.88 -28.13
C ASN A 525 -7.47 16.32 -27.93
N THR A 526 -8.02 16.53 -26.75
CA THR A 526 -9.36 16.07 -26.37
C THR A 526 -10.29 17.29 -26.31
N ASP A 527 -10.67 17.81 -27.47
CA ASP A 527 -11.54 18.98 -27.60
C ASP A 527 -13.04 18.65 -27.68
N ASN A 528 -13.43 17.41 -27.37
CA ASN A 528 -14.82 16.95 -27.40
C ASN A 528 -15.71 17.52 -26.26
N THR A 529 -15.44 18.72 -25.75
CA THR A 529 -16.29 19.33 -24.72
C THR A 529 -17.48 20.05 -25.31
N ILE A 530 -18.66 19.73 -24.79
CA ILE A 530 -19.91 20.43 -25.09
C ILE A 530 -19.86 21.81 -24.42
N PHE A 531 -19.86 22.85 -25.23
CA PHE A 531 -20.01 24.25 -24.80
C PHE A 531 -21.45 24.71 -25.03
N LYS A 532 -21.73 25.95 -24.62
CA LYS A 532 -23.00 26.60 -24.93
C LYS A 532 -23.19 26.68 -26.44
N ASP A 533 -24.34 26.20 -26.90
CA ASP A 533 -24.68 26.12 -28.31
C ASP A 533 -26.16 26.49 -28.51
N SER A 534 -26.39 27.39 -29.47
CA SER A 534 -27.74 27.89 -29.72
C SER A 534 -28.67 26.84 -30.31
N GLU A 535 -28.16 25.92 -31.13
CA GLU A 535 -28.99 24.89 -31.77
C GLU A 535 -29.38 23.79 -30.78
N GLU A 536 -28.45 23.38 -29.92
CA GLU A 536 -28.75 22.46 -28.81
C GLU A 536 -29.73 23.06 -27.80
N SER A 537 -29.65 24.38 -27.54
CA SER A 537 -30.69 25.07 -26.75
C SER A 537 -32.06 24.99 -27.43
N LYS A 538 -32.14 25.35 -28.72
CA LYS A 538 -33.39 25.33 -29.48
C LYS A 538 -33.99 23.93 -29.52
N LYS A 539 -33.16 22.90 -29.69
CA LYS A 539 -33.57 21.49 -29.70
C LYS A 539 -34.16 21.08 -28.35
N ALA A 540 -33.46 21.33 -27.25
CA ALA A 540 -33.96 21.04 -25.91
C ALA A 540 -35.27 21.79 -25.61
N ARG A 541 -35.37 23.05 -26.04
CA ARG A 541 -36.59 23.86 -25.92
C ARG A 541 -37.75 23.31 -26.75
N ALA A 542 -37.49 22.88 -27.98
CA ALA A 542 -38.49 22.29 -28.86
C ALA A 542 -39.01 20.95 -28.31
N GLU A 543 -38.13 20.12 -27.77
CA GLU A 543 -38.50 18.88 -27.06
C GLU A 543 -39.36 19.20 -25.83
N GLY A 544 -38.94 20.18 -25.01
CA GLY A 544 -39.73 20.63 -23.85
C GLY A 544 -41.12 21.15 -24.25
N ASN A 545 -41.23 21.86 -25.37
CA ASN A 545 -42.53 22.32 -25.91
C ASN A 545 -43.42 21.15 -26.32
N LYS A 546 -42.88 20.10 -26.95
CA LYS A 546 -43.67 18.91 -27.32
C LYS A 546 -44.28 18.24 -26.09
N VAL A 547 -43.55 18.20 -24.97
CA VAL A 547 -44.04 17.64 -23.72
C VAL A 547 -45.07 18.59 -23.07
N PHE A 548 -44.76 19.89 -22.99
CA PHE A 548 -45.61 20.89 -22.36
C PHE A 548 -46.92 21.16 -23.12
N LEU A 549 -46.99 20.92 -24.43
CA LEU A 549 -48.18 21.16 -25.25
C LEU A 549 -49.07 19.92 -25.43
N LYS A 550 -48.80 18.81 -24.73
CA LYS A 550 -49.71 17.66 -24.71
C LYS A 550 -51.08 18.09 -24.17
N ASN A 551 -52.15 17.48 -24.68
CA ASN A 551 -53.51 17.78 -24.19
C ASN A 551 -53.76 17.26 -22.76
N THR A 552 -52.95 16.31 -22.30
CA THR A 552 -53.00 15.69 -20.97
C THR A 552 -51.58 15.56 -20.43
N HIS A 553 -51.37 15.97 -19.18
CA HIS A 553 -50.07 15.92 -18.51
C HIS A 553 -50.15 15.04 -17.27
N HIS A 554 -49.13 14.21 -17.08
CA HIS A 554 -48.83 13.57 -15.79
C HIS A 554 -47.70 14.31 -15.06
N ASP A 555 -47.50 14.03 -13.77
CA ASP A 555 -46.43 14.67 -12.99
C ASP A 555 -45.05 14.50 -13.65
N ASP A 556 -44.80 13.31 -14.23
CA ASP A 556 -43.56 12.99 -14.95
C ASP A 556 -43.36 13.84 -16.22
N ASP A 557 -44.44 14.17 -16.94
CA ASP A 557 -44.37 15.04 -18.12
C ASP A 557 -43.93 16.46 -17.72
N HIS A 558 -44.40 16.95 -16.58
CA HIS A 558 -44.03 18.28 -16.11
C HIS A 558 -42.59 18.33 -15.60
N GLU A 559 -42.12 17.29 -14.92
CA GLU A 559 -40.72 17.15 -14.53
C GLU A 559 -39.81 17.11 -15.77
N GLU A 560 -40.18 16.34 -16.78
CA GLU A 560 -39.41 16.24 -18.02
C GLU A 560 -39.37 17.56 -18.79
N ALA A 561 -40.52 18.26 -18.90
CA ALA A 561 -40.56 19.59 -19.50
C ALA A 561 -39.67 20.59 -18.75
N TRP A 562 -39.67 20.55 -17.41
CA TRP A 562 -38.83 21.41 -16.59
C TRP A 562 -37.34 21.11 -16.78
N ARG A 563 -36.97 19.83 -16.84
CA ARG A 563 -35.60 19.36 -17.09
C ARG A 563 -35.11 19.82 -18.48
N LEU A 564 -35.95 19.69 -19.51
CA LEU A 564 -35.64 20.09 -20.88
C LEU A 564 -35.50 21.61 -21.03
N TYR A 565 -36.38 22.40 -20.41
CA TYR A 565 -36.23 23.86 -20.41
C TYR A 565 -35.01 24.32 -19.61
N SER A 566 -34.71 23.68 -18.48
CA SER A 566 -33.51 24.00 -17.72
C SER A 566 -32.23 23.61 -18.47
N LYS A 567 -32.24 22.52 -19.24
CA LYS A 567 -31.17 22.16 -20.19
C LYS A 567 -31.03 23.21 -21.30
N SER A 568 -32.14 23.70 -21.86
CA SER A 568 -32.11 24.78 -22.86
C SER A 568 -31.45 26.04 -22.30
N ILE A 569 -31.81 26.46 -21.08
CA ILE A 569 -31.16 27.60 -20.40
C ILE A 569 -29.66 27.35 -20.19
N ALA A 570 -29.27 26.14 -19.81
CA ALA A 570 -27.87 25.77 -19.63
C ALA A 570 -27.05 25.87 -20.93
N MET A 571 -27.64 25.42 -22.05
CA MET A 571 -27.01 25.41 -23.37
C MET A 571 -27.00 26.77 -24.06
N ALA A 572 -27.97 27.65 -23.78
CA ALA A 572 -28.08 28.91 -24.49
C ALA A 572 -26.82 29.79 -24.30
N PRO A 573 -26.30 30.43 -25.38
CA PRO A 573 -25.22 31.40 -25.28
C PRO A 573 -25.56 32.53 -24.30
N ASN A 574 -24.56 33.03 -23.57
CA ASN A 574 -24.76 34.12 -22.63
C ASN A 574 -25.22 35.40 -23.35
N ASN A 575 -26.03 36.23 -22.69
CA ASN A 575 -26.54 37.48 -23.24
C ASN A 575 -27.22 37.34 -24.61
N SER A 576 -27.97 36.26 -24.84
CA SER A 576 -28.63 35.98 -26.13
C SER A 576 -30.15 35.98 -26.05
N GLU A 577 -30.79 36.27 -27.19
CA GLU A 577 -32.25 36.16 -27.34
C GLU A 577 -32.74 34.72 -27.10
N GLU A 578 -31.94 33.71 -27.48
CA GLU A 578 -32.26 32.31 -27.22
C GLU A 578 -32.33 32.01 -25.72
N LEU A 579 -31.45 32.60 -24.90
CA LEU A 579 -31.53 32.49 -23.44
C LEU A 579 -32.80 33.17 -22.89
N ALA A 580 -33.21 34.31 -23.46
CA ALA A 580 -34.46 34.98 -23.11
C ALA A 580 -35.68 34.09 -23.42
N LEU A 581 -35.71 33.44 -24.58
CA LEU A 581 -36.74 32.47 -24.96
C LEU A 581 -36.79 31.26 -24.03
N ALA A 582 -35.61 30.72 -23.66
CA ALA A 582 -35.51 29.58 -22.75
C ALA A 582 -36.09 29.90 -21.36
N TYR A 583 -35.74 31.06 -20.77
CA TYR A 583 -36.37 31.58 -19.54
C TYR A 583 -37.87 31.83 -19.73
N GLY A 584 -38.27 32.34 -20.89
CA GLY A 584 -39.66 32.55 -21.26
C GLY A 584 -40.50 31.27 -21.28
N ASN A 585 -39.91 30.15 -21.67
CA ASN A 585 -40.60 28.86 -21.68
C ASN A 585 -40.68 28.25 -20.29
N ARG A 586 -39.58 28.26 -19.53
CA ARG A 586 -39.60 27.75 -18.14
C ARG A 586 -40.53 28.56 -17.24
N SER A 587 -40.55 29.89 -17.35
CA SER A 587 -41.50 30.73 -16.59
C SER A 587 -42.96 30.39 -16.86
N ALA A 588 -43.31 29.95 -18.08
CA ALA A 588 -44.66 29.49 -18.42
C ALA A 588 -45.02 28.21 -17.65
N LEU A 589 -44.10 27.25 -17.63
CA LEU A 589 -44.25 26.01 -16.88
C LEU A 589 -44.32 26.26 -15.36
N LEU A 590 -43.53 27.21 -14.84
CA LEU A 590 -43.55 27.56 -13.41
C LEU A 590 -44.89 28.16 -12.97
N VAL A 591 -45.56 28.93 -13.83
CA VAL A 591 -46.94 29.38 -13.57
C VAL A 591 -47.90 28.19 -13.48
N HIS A 592 -47.74 27.20 -14.36
CA HIS A 592 -48.54 25.97 -14.32
C HIS A 592 -48.37 25.22 -12.97
N PHE A 593 -47.15 25.20 -12.42
CA PHE A 593 -46.85 24.67 -11.09
C PHE A 593 -47.23 25.58 -9.91
N LYS A 594 -47.81 26.76 -10.16
CA LYS A 594 -48.09 27.80 -9.15
C LYS A 594 -46.84 28.27 -8.40
N LYS A 595 -45.67 28.19 -9.05
CA LYS A 595 -44.36 28.68 -8.58
C LYS A 595 -44.15 30.12 -9.02
N TYR A 596 -45.04 31.01 -8.57
CA TYR A 596 -45.14 32.38 -9.07
C TYR A 596 -43.88 33.22 -8.78
N LYS A 597 -43.27 33.06 -7.59
CA LYS A 597 -42.03 33.77 -7.24
C LYS A 597 -40.89 33.38 -8.17
N GLU A 598 -40.72 32.09 -8.43
CA GLU A 598 -39.70 31.55 -9.33
C GLU A 598 -39.96 31.92 -10.79
N SER A 599 -41.23 31.97 -11.22
CA SER A 599 -41.60 32.44 -12.55
C SER A 599 -41.22 33.90 -12.77
N ILE A 600 -41.46 34.78 -11.78
CA ILE A 600 -41.04 36.19 -11.84
C ILE A 600 -39.51 36.30 -12.00
N LEU A 601 -38.73 35.47 -11.31
CA LEU A 601 -37.26 35.47 -11.43
C LEU A 601 -36.76 35.10 -12.83
N ASP A 602 -37.47 34.21 -13.54
CA ASP A 602 -37.14 33.88 -14.93
C ASP A 602 -37.60 34.99 -15.89
N ILE A 603 -38.79 35.55 -15.66
CA ILE A 603 -39.32 36.68 -16.44
C ILE A 603 -38.38 37.89 -16.37
N GLU A 604 -37.91 38.25 -15.18
CA GLU A 604 -37.00 39.39 -15.02
C GLU A 604 -35.66 39.21 -15.73
N LYS A 605 -35.16 37.97 -15.79
CA LYS A 605 -33.96 37.67 -16.59
C LYS A 605 -34.26 37.73 -18.08
N ALA A 606 -35.38 37.15 -18.52
CA ALA A 606 -35.79 37.21 -19.92
C ALA A 606 -35.97 38.66 -20.40
N LEU A 607 -36.60 39.52 -19.59
CA LEU A 607 -36.80 40.95 -19.87
C LEU A 607 -35.49 41.75 -19.98
N LYS A 608 -34.44 41.36 -19.25
CA LYS A 608 -33.11 41.98 -19.37
C LYS A 608 -32.35 41.57 -20.63
N LEU A 609 -32.75 40.46 -21.25
CA LEU A 609 -32.05 39.85 -22.37
C LEU A 609 -32.75 40.09 -23.71
N THR A 610 -34.08 40.19 -23.72
CA THR A 610 -34.87 40.34 -24.94
C THR A 610 -35.00 41.79 -25.39
N GLU A 611 -34.79 42.02 -26.68
CA GLU A 611 -35.17 43.29 -27.31
C GLU A 611 -36.56 43.25 -27.95
N SER A 612 -37.16 42.05 -28.09
CA SER A 612 -38.47 41.87 -28.71
C SER A 612 -39.60 42.51 -27.90
N THR A 613 -40.26 43.50 -28.50
CA THR A 613 -41.46 44.14 -27.94
C THR A 613 -42.58 43.12 -27.70
N ALA A 614 -42.78 42.16 -28.62
CA ALA A 614 -43.80 41.12 -28.48
C ALA A 614 -43.52 40.19 -27.28
N LEU A 615 -42.27 39.81 -27.04
CA LEU A 615 -41.89 39.03 -25.85
C LEU A 615 -42.05 39.85 -24.57
N LYS A 616 -41.71 41.15 -24.58
CA LYS A 616 -41.94 42.06 -23.44
C LYS A 616 -43.43 42.08 -23.05
N VAL A 617 -44.36 42.14 -24.01
CA VAL A 617 -45.81 42.01 -23.74
C VAL A 617 -46.12 40.70 -23.02
N LYS A 618 -45.71 39.56 -23.59
CA LYS A 618 -45.97 38.22 -23.03
C LYS A 618 -45.42 38.05 -21.61
N PHE A 619 -44.23 38.57 -21.35
CA PHE A 619 -43.56 38.49 -20.05
C PHE A 619 -44.20 39.40 -19.01
N TYR A 620 -44.53 40.65 -19.34
CA TYR A 620 -45.21 41.55 -18.41
C TYR A 620 -46.64 41.09 -18.11
N SER A 621 -47.40 40.56 -19.09
CA SER A 621 -48.72 39.94 -18.83
C SER A 621 -48.61 38.80 -17.83
N ARG A 622 -47.64 37.88 -18.01
CA ARG A 622 -47.40 36.77 -17.08
C ARG A 622 -46.91 37.25 -15.71
N LYS A 623 -46.07 38.30 -15.66
CA LYS A 623 -45.62 38.88 -14.40
C LYS A 623 -46.79 39.47 -13.61
N ALA A 624 -47.74 40.13 -14.28
CA ALA A 624 -48.97 40.61 -13.65
C ALA A 624 -49.80 39.46 -13.07
N GLU A 625 -49.99 38.38 -13.84
CA GLU A 625 -50.66 37.15 -13.38
C GLU A 625 -50.01 36.59 -12.09
N CYS A 626 -48.68 36.46 -12.08
CA CYS A 626 -47.93 35.97 -10.93
C CYS A 626 -48.06 36.89 -9.70
N LEU A 627 -47.96 38.20 -9.90
CA LEU A 627 -48.04 39.18 -8.82
C LEU A 627 -49.45 39.23 -8.21
N THR A 628 -50.49 39.10 -9.03
CA THR A 628 -51.88 38.99 -8.57
C THR A 628 -52.08 37.72 -7.74
N ALA A 629 -51.58 36.58 -8.21
CA ALA A 629 -51.67 35.32 -7.45
C ALA A 629 -50.95 35.38 -6.08
N LEU A 630 -49.93 36.24 -5.95
CA LEU A 630 -49.19 36.48 -4.71
C LEU A 630 -49.78 37.62 -3.85
N GLY A 631 -50.84 38.30 -4.31
CA GLY A 631 -51.42 39.45 -3.60
C GLY A 631 -50.51 40.69 -3.53
N SER A 632 -49.56 40.83 -4.45
CA SER A 632 -48.64 41.97 -4.49
C SER A 632 -49.28 43.20 -5.12
N SER A 633 -49.07 44.38 -4.52
CA SER A 633 -49.52 45.68 -5.03
C SER A 633 -48.81 46.14 -6.30
N GLU A 634 -47.76 45.44 -6.74
CA GLU A 634 -47.04 45.75 -7.98
C GLU A 634 -47.70 45.18 -9.25
N ASN A 635 -48.76 44.36 -9.11
CA ASN A 635 -49.41 43.71 -10.25
C ASN A 635 -49.89 44.69 -11.31
N GLN A 636 -50.51 45.80 -10.90
CA GLN A 636 -51.06 46.80 -11.79
C GLN A 636 -49.96 47.53 -12.56
N LYS A 637 -48.81 47.80 -11.93
CA LYS A 637 -47.64 48.35 -12.63
C LYS A 637 -47.11 47.41 -13.72
N ALA A 638 -47.08 46.11 -13.44
CA ALA A 638 -46.68 45.11 -14.45
C ALA A 638 -47.72 45.02 -15.59
N TRP A 639 -49.01 45.13 -15.26
CA TRP A 639 -50.10 45.13 -16.24
C TRP A 639 -50.06 46.33 -17.18
N GLU A 640 -49.87 47.53 -16.64
CA GLU A 640 -49.73 48.76 -17.44
C GLU A 640 -48.50 48.70 -18.36
N LYS A 641 -47.39 48.11 -17.89
CA LYS A 641 -46.23 47.87 -18.76
C LYS A 641 -46.56 46.92 -19.92
N ALA A 642 -47.36 45.89 -19.70
CA ALA A 642 -47.78 44.99 -20.78
C ALA A 642 -48.62 45.74 -21.84
N LYS A 643 -49.57 46.57 -21.41
CA LYS A 643 -50.39 47.42 -22.29
C LYS A 643 -49.54 48.46 -23.03
N PHE A 644 -48.58 49.08 -22.34
CA PHE A 644 -47.62 50.00 -22.95
C PHE A 644 -46.82 49.34 -24.07
N TYR A 645 -46.21 48.17 -23.83
CA TYR A 645 -45.44 47.51 -24.89
C TYR A 645 -46.35 47.03 -26.04
N LEU A 646 -47.61 46.66 -25.78
CA LEU A 646 -48.55 46.31 -26.85
C LEU A 646 -48.85 47.50 -27.76
N SER A 647 -48.94 48.72 -27.21
CA SER A 647 -49.16 49.93 -28.01
C SER A 647 -47.96 50.31 -28.88
N GLN A 648 -46.76 49.83 -28.54
CA GLN A 648 -45.55 50.02 -29.36
C GLN A 648 -45.45 49.05 -30.55
N ILE A 649 -46.33 48.03 -30.64
CA ILE A 649 -46.33 47.06 -31.75
C ILE A 649 -47.23 47.59 -32.88
N LYS A 650 -46.68 47.69 -34.10
CA LYS A 650 -47.42 48.12 -35.30
C LYS A 650 -48.49 47.11 -35.69
N ASP A 651 -49.62 47.57 -36.25
CA ASP A 651 -50.76 46.70 -36.63
C ASP A 651 -50.40 45.63 -37.68
N GLU A 652 -49.39 45.89 -38.50
CA GLU A 652 -48.89 44.99 -39.55
C GLU A 652 -47.98 43.87 -39.01
N ASP A 653 -47.56 43.94 -37.74
CA ASP A 653 -46.71 42.93 -37.12
C ASP A 653 -47.48 41.62 -36.92
N LYS A 654 -46.96 40.52 -37.48
CA LYS A 654 -47.58 39.20 -37.43
C LYS A 654 -47.79 38.69 -36.00
N ASP A 655 -47.00 39.17 -35.04
CA ASP A 655 -47.08 38.73 -33.65
C ASP A 655 -48.13 39.51 -32.85
N LYS A 656 -48.60 40.70 -33.32
CA LYS A 656 -49.53 41.55 -32.57
C LYS A 656 -50.82 40.82 -32.21
N ASN A 657 -51.43 40.13 -33.16
CA ASN A 657 -52.65 39.37 -32.94
C ASN A 657 -52.47 38.24 -31.90
N ALA A 658 -51.32 37.57 -31.92
CA ALA A 658 -51.03 36.48 -30.99
C ALA A 658 -50.86 37.01 -29.55
N VAL A 659 -50.12 38.10 -29.37
CA VAL A 659 -49.90 38.69 -28.03
C VAL A 659 -51.15 39.38 -27.47
N THR A 660 -51.99 40.00 -28.31
CA THR A 660 -53.29 40.56 -27.89
C THR A 660 -54.21 39.46 -27.34
N ARG A 661 -54.28 38.30 -27.99
CA ARG A 661 -55.07 37.16 -27.48
C ARG A 661 -54.58 36.67 -26.11
N ILE A 662 -53.26 36.62 -25.91
CA ILE A 662 -52.67 36.25 -24.62
C ILE A 662 -53.07 37.27 -23.55
N LEU A 663 -52.97 38.56 -23.86
CA LEU A 663 -53.31 39.64 -22.93
C LEU A 663 -54.79 39.57 -22.52
N ASN A 664 -55.71 39.44 -23.48
CA ASN A 664 -57.14 39.32 -23.18
C ASN A 664 -57.47 38.08 -22.32
N ARG A 665 -56.77 36.95 -22.56
CA ARG A 665 -56.93 35.75 -21.73
C ARG A 665 -56.49 36.00 -20.29
N VAL A 666 -55.30 36.58 -20.11
CA VAL A 666 -54.78 36.89 -18.77
C VAL A 666 -55.68 37.90 -18.06
N GLU A 667 -56.21 38.91 -18.76
CA GLU A 667 -57.16 39.88 -18.18
C GLU A 667 -58.39 39.18 -17.58
N LYS A 668 -58.95 38.19 -18.29
CA LYS A 668 -60.07 37.39 -17.79
C LYS A 668 -59.71 36.49 -16.61
N ASP A 669 -58.48 35.97 -16.58
CA ASP A 669 -58.01 35.08 -15.52
C ASP A 669 -57.66 35.84 -14.24
N LEU A 670 -57.20 37.09 -14.35
CA LEU A 670 -56.82 37.97 -13.23
C LEU A 670 -57.96 38.17 -12.22
N ASP A 671 -59.20 38.31 -12.69
CA ASP A 671 -60.37 38.50 -11.83
C ASP A 671 -60.73 37.24 -11.02
N ASN A 672 -60.28 36.07 -11.45
CA ASN A 672 -60.64 34.77 -10.88
C ASN A 672 -59.51 34.13 -10.05
N LEU A 673 -58.33 34.75 -10.01
CA LEU A 673 -57.15 34.22 -9.32
C LEU A 673 -57.26 34.39 -7.80
N LYS A 674 -57.44 33.27 -7.08
CA LYS A 674 -57.38 33.25 -5.62
C LYS A 674 -55.94 33.45 -5.15
N VAL A 675 -55.73 34.38 -4.21
CA VAL A 675 -54.43 34.60 -3.56
C VAL A 675 -53.97 33.29 -2.91
N VAL A 676 -52.78 32.82 -3.28
CA VAL A 676 -52.20 31.62 -2.68
C VAL A 676 -51.62 31.98 -1.32
N VAL A 677 -52.30 31.55 -0.26
CA VAL A 677 -51.73 31.59 1.10
C VAL A 677 -50.62 30.53 1.17
N GLU A 678 -49.36 30.97 1.24
CA GLU A 678 -48.25 30.06 1.53
C GLU A 678 -48.54 29.33 2.83
N LYS A 679 -48.65 28.00 2.79
CA LYS A 679 -48.73 27.19 4.01
C LYS A 679 -47.47 27.48 4.83
N VAL A 680 -47.66 28.03 6.03
CA VAL A 680 -46.58 28.21 7.01
C VAL A 680 -46.00 26.83 7.30
N ASP A 681 -44.72 26.68 7.01
CA ASP A 681 -44.02 25.44 7.23
C ASP A 681 -43.73 25.29 8.73
N HIS A 682 -44.57 24.52 9.42
CA HIS A 682 -44.50 24.35 10.88
C HIS A 682 -43.38 23.41 11.35
N ASN A 683 -42.42 23.05 10.49
CA ASN A 683 -41.32 22.15 10.88
C ASN A 683 -40.02 22.93 11.16
N PRO A 684 -39.67 23.22 12.43
CA PRO A 684 -38.51 24.05 12.78
C PRO A 684 -37.15 23.45 12.39
N VAL A 685 -37.08 22.13 12.16
CA VAL A 685 -35.85 21.45 11.69
C VAL A 685 -35.46 21.90 10.28
N LYS A 686 -36.40 22.42 9.48
CA LYS A 686 -36.15 22.84 8.10
C LYS A 686 -35.25 24.07 7.97
N LYS A 687 -35.14 24.89 9.02
CA LYS A 687 -34.36 26.14 9.00
C LYS A 687 -33.56 26.31 10.31
N SER A 688 -32.52 25.51 10.52
CA SER A 688 -31.55 25.77 11.58
C SER A 688 -30.37 26.60 11.05
N LYS A 689 -30.02 27.67 11.77
CA LYS A 689 -28.73 28.35 11.57
C LYS A 689 -27.61 27.45 12.12
N PRO A 690 -26.41 27.46 11.52
CA PRO A 690 -25.24 26.84 12.14
C PRO A 690 -25.10 27.34 13.58
N SER A 691 -25.01 26.42 14.53
CA SER A 691 -24.73 26.76 15.92
C SER A 691 -23.22 26.92 16.10
N GLU A 692 -22.80 27.65 17.14
CA GLU A 692 -21.39 27.60 17.56
C GLU A 692 -21.07 26.18 18.03
N ILE A 693 -20.50 25.39 17.12
CA ILE A 693 -20.27 23.94 17.30
C ILE A 693 -19.55 23.67 18.62
N PHE A 694 -18.54 24.50 18.92
CA PHE A 694 -17.67 24.34 20.08
C PHE A 694 -18.31 24.74 21.42
N ASN A 695 -19.57 25.17 21.45
CA ASN A 695 -20.33 25.30 22.70
C ASN A 695 -20.92 23.95 23.16
N SER A 696 -21.24 23.09 22.18
CA SER A 696 -21.85 21.78 22.42
C SER A 696 -20.84 20.64 22.48
N VAL A 697 -19.74 20.77 21.74
CA VAL A 697 -18.71 19.73 21.61
C VAL A 697 -17.31 20.30 21.75
N GLU A 698 -16.35 19.43 21.99
CA GLU A 698 -14.92 19.77 21.91
C GLU A 698 -14.14 18.68 21.18
N ILE A 699 -13.01 19.07 20.58
CA ILE A 699 -12.09 18.14 19.94
C ILE A 699 -11.05 17.73 20.97
N LYS A 700 -10.96 16.42 21.25
CA LYS A 700 -9.94 15.82 22.11
C LYS A 700 -9.00 14.95 21.29
N TYR A 701 -7.85 14.65 21.86
CA TYR A 701 -6.88 13.73 21.27
C TYR A 701 -6.66 12.52 22.18
N ASN A 702 -6.63 11.32 21.61
CA ASN A 702 -6.07 10.14 22.27
C ASN A 702 -5.43 9.16 21.27
N GLU A 703 -4.65 8.21 21.77
CA GLU A 703 -3.95 7.22 20.93
C GLU A 703 -4.87 6.24 20.20
N LYS A 704 -6.14 6.12 20.58
CA LYS A 704 -7.11 5.23 19.92
C LYS A 704 -7.70 5.91 18.69
N TYR A 705 -8.41 7.01 18.90
CA TYR A 705 -9.20 7.72 17.88
C TYR A 705 -8.44 8.87 17.20
N GLY A 706 -7.28 9.29 17.73
CA GLY A 706 -6.64 10.52 17.28
C GLY A 706 -7.44 11.75 17.73
N ARG A 707 -7.55 12.77 16.88
CA ARG A 707 -8.49 13.87 17.10
C ARG A 707 -9.91 13.38 16.86
N HIS A 708 -10.75 13.48 17.89
CA HIS A 708 -12.13 13.02 17.89
C HIS A 708 -13.02 14.01 18.66
N VAL A 709 -14.32 13.97 18.36
CA VAL A 709 -15.31 14.88 18.94
C VAL A 709 -15.94 14.26 20.19
N VAL A 710 -16.03 15.02 21.28
CA VAL A 710 -16.73 14.62 22.51
C VAL A 710 -17.79 15.65 22.92
N ALA A 711 -18.79 15.22 23.66
CA ALA A 711 -19.84 16.08 24.20
C ALA A 711 -19.35 16.94 25.38
N LYS A 712 -19.72 18.24 25.41
CA LYS A 712 -19.41 19.15 26.55
C LYS A 712 -20.43 19.05 27.69
N HIS A 713 -21.64 18.58 27.41
CA HIS A 713 -22.73 18.37 28.36
C HIS A 713 -23.55 17.14 27.96
N ASP A 714 -24.48 16.75 28.82
CA ASP A 714 -25.38 15.62 28.56
C ASP A 714 -26.42 16.01 27.48
N PHE A 715 -26.68 15.12 26.53
CA PHE A 715 -27.73 15.26 25.51
C PHE A 715 -28.80 14.18 25.69
N ALA A 716 -30.07 14.58 25.59
CA ALA A 716 -31.18 13.65 25.54
C ALA A 716 -31.38 13.08 24.12
N PRO A 717 -31.95 11.86 23.97
CA PRO A 717 -32.32 11.34 22.65
C PRO A 717 -33.22 12.33 21.87
N GLY A 718 -32.86 12.60 20.63
CA GLY A 718 -33.54 13.54 19.74
C GLY A 718 -33.07 15.01 19.85
N GLU A 719 -32.23 15.34 20.83
CA GLU A 719 -31.64 16.67 20.97
C GLU A 719 -30.61 16.94 19.88
N ILE A 720 -30.57 18.18 19.39
CA ILE A 720 -29.58 18.63 18.40
C ILE A 720 -28.24 18.83 19.12
N VAL A 721 -27.23 18.06 18.73
CA VAL A 721 -25.87 18.18 19.28
C VAL A 721 -25.20 19.42 18.70
N PHE A 722 -25.11 19.52 17.37
CA PHE A 722 -24.64 20.73 16.68
C PHE A 722 -25.13 20.77 15.23
N THR A 723 -25.10 21.96 14.62
CA THR A 723 -25.30 22.16 13.17
C THR A 723 -24.01 22.68 12.55
N GLU A 724 -23.49 21.99 11.53
CA GLU A 724 -22.28 22.37 10.79
C GLU A 724 -22.64 22.75 9.35
N LYS A 725 -22.10 23.86 8.85
CA LYS A 725 -22.13 24.19 7.42
C LYS A 725 -20.99 23.43 6.72
N PRO A 726 -21.27 22.58 5.71
CA PRO A 726 -20.22 21.91 4.95
C PRO A 726 -19.20 22.89 4.35
N TYR A 727 -17.94 22.49 4.39
CA TYR A 727 -16.81 23.24 3.81
C TYR A 727 -16.87 23.22 2.28
N LEU A 728 -17.25 22.07 1.70
CA LEU A 728 -17.37 21.87 0.26
C LEU A 728 -18.56 20.99 -0.11
N TYR A 729 -19.08 21.24 -1.31
CA TYR A 729 -20.14 20.46 -1.94
C TYR A 729 -19.67 19.97 -3.31
N THR A 730 -20.15 18.82 -3.77
CA THR A 730 -19.97 18.31 -5.15
C THR A 730 -21.30 17.84 -5.71
N LEU A 731 -21.65 18.32 -6.91
CA LEU A 731 -22.95 18.08 -7.54
C LEU A 731 -23.00 16.69 -8.17
N ASN A 732 -24.19 16.06 -8.17
CA ASN A 732 -24.44 14.90 -9.00
C ASN A 732 -24.62 15.31 -10.47
N PRO A 733 -23.77 14.88 -11.42
CA PRO A 733 -23.87 15.29 -12.82
C PRO A 733 -25.20 14.93 -13.48
N TYR A 734 -25.87 13.86 -13.03
CA TYR A 734 -27.20 13.48 -13.54
C TYR A 734 -28.30 14.50 -13.21
N ASN A 735 -28.08 15.33 -12.19
CA ASN A 735 -29.09 16.29 -11.67
C ASN A 735 -28.63 17.75 -11.81
N ASN A 736 -27.72 18.02 -12.76
CA ASN A 736 -27.02 19.29 -12.86
C ASN A 736 -27.88 20.51 -13.20
N HIS A 737 -29.09 20.30 -13.73
CA HIS A 737 -30.06 21.35 -14.04
C HIS A 737 -31.04 21.65 -12.91
N ALA A 738 -31.15 20.75 -11.93
CA ALA A 738 -32.13 20.82 -10.84
C ALA A 738 -31.56 21.46 -9.56
N TYR A 739 -30.30 21.17 -9.23
CA TYR A 739 -29.67 21.63 -8.01
C TYR A 739 -28.56 22.64 -8.30
N CYS A 740 -28.37 23.56 -7.35
CA CYS A 740 -27.25 24.49 -7.41
C CYS A 740 -25.91 23.74 -7.28
N GLY A 741 -24.98 23.97 -8.21
CA GLY A 741 -23.65 23.36 -8.16
C GLY A 741 -22.70 23.95 -7.11
N HIS A 742 -23.12 25.00 -6.39
CA HIS A 742 -22.38 25.58 -5.27
C HIS A 742 -22.87 25.06 -3.91
N CYS A 743 -24.18 25.04 -3.66
CA CYS A 743 -24.76 24.70 -2.35
C CYS A 743 -25.71 23.50 -2.35
N LEU A 744 -25.93 22.84 -3.49
CA LEU A 744 -26.86 21.71 -3.67
C LEU A 744 -28.34 22.01 -3.32
N LYS A 745 -28.69 23.28 -3.15
CA LYS A 745 -30.09 23.69 -2.97
C LYS A 745 -30.88 23.42 -4.24
N LEU A 746 -32.03 22.77 -4.11
CA LEU A 746 -33.00 22.63 -5.19
C LEU A 746 -33.49 24.03 -5.60
N SER A 747 -33.51 24.30 -6.89
CA SER A 747 -34.02 25.57 -7.40
C SER A 747 -34.83 25.34 -8.67
N TRP A 748 -36.10 25.74 -8.64
CA TRP A 748 -36.97 25.65 -9.81
C TRP A 748 -36.59 26.66 -10.91
N ALA A 749 -35.94 27.76 -10.53
CA ALA A 749 -35.46 28.83 -11.41
C ALA A 749 -33.93 28.95 -11.39
N THR A 750 -33.21 27.86 -11.71
CA THR A 750 -31.74 27.86 -11.78
C THR A 750 -31.17 28.83 -12.84
N ILE A 751 -29.97 29.34 -12.57
CA ILE A 751 -29.23 30.30 -13.40
C ILE A 751 -28.00 29.60 -13.98
N PRO A 752 -27.71 29.71 -15.29
CA PRO A 752 -26.56 29.04 -15.87
C PRO A 752 -25.25 29.74 -15.52
N CYS A 753 -24.16 28.98 -15.58
CA CYS A 753 -22.84 29.57 -15.78
C CYS A 753 -22.81 30.35 -17.10
N ASP A 754 -21.96 31.38 -17.19
CA ASP A 754 -21.82 32.19 -18.41
C ASP A 754 -21.02 31.46 -19.50
N HIS A 755 -20.20 30.48 -19.12
CA HIS A 755 -19.22 29.87 -20.02
C HIS A 755 -19.50 28.39 -20.29
N CYS A 756 -19.90 27.61 -19.28
CA CYS A 756 -20.19 26.19 -19.45
C CYS A 756 -21.69 25.90 -19.40
N CYS A 757 -22.06 24.72 -19.90
CA CYS A 757 -23.44 24.23 -19.90
C CYS A 757 -23.71 23.16 -18.81
N TRP A 758 -22.71 22.80 -18.01
CA TRP A 758 -22.82 21.64 -17.11
C TRP A 758 -23.18 22.00 -15.67
N ILE A 759 -23.07 23.26 -15.25
CA ILE A 759 -23.41 23.69 -13.89
C ILE A 759 -24.45 24.81 -13.92
N MET A 760 -25.33 24.78 -12.93
CA MET A 760 -26.34 25.80 -12.71
C MET A 760 -26.34 26.26 -11.24
N PHE A 761 -26.89 27.44 -10.96
CA PHE A 761 -26.88 28.07 -9.65
C PHE A 761 -28.28 28.47 -9.19
N CYS A 762 -28.54 28.47 -7.87
CA CYS A 762 -29.83 28.94 -7.34
C CYS A 762 -29.93 30.47 -7.25
N SER A 763 -28.79 31.17 -7.28
CA SER A 763 -28.73 32.64 -7.18
C SER A 763 -27.44 33.19 -7.81
N GLU A 764 -27.44 34.48 -8.15
CA GLU A 764 -26.24 35.20 -8.60
C GLU A 764 -25.14 35.23 -7.53
N GLU A 765 -25.53 35.24 -6.26
CA GLU A 765 -24.59 35.16 -5.14
C GLU A 765 -23.84 33.81 -5.15
N CYS A 766 -24.56 32.69 -5.30
CA CYS A 766 -23.93 31.38 -5.40
C CYS A 766 -23.05 31.24 -6.64
N LYS A 767 -23.50 31.80 -7.78
CA LYS A 767 -22.71 31.85 -9.02
C LYS A 767 -21.40 32.62 -8.81
N SER A 768 -21.48 33.80 -8.20
CA SER A 768 -20.33 34.67 -7.95
C SER A 768 -19.35 34.05 -6.94
N LYS A 769 -19.85 33.49 -5.83
CA LYS A 769 -19.02 32.79 -4.84
C LYS A 769 -18.31 31.59 -5.45
N ALA A 770 -19.03 30.76 -6.19
CA ALA A 770 -18.42 29.62 -6.89
C ALA A 770 -17.33 30.08 -7.86
N TRP A 771 -17.60 31.11 -8.67
CA TRP A 771 -16.63 31.67 -9.61
C TRP A 771 -15.35 32.12 -8.92
N ASN A 772 -15.47 32.87 -7.83
CA ASN A 772 -14.33 33.42 -7.10
C ASN A 772 -13.52 32.36 -6.34
N GLU A 773 -14.16 31.28 -5.88
CA GLU A 773 -13.47 30.26 -5.06
C GLU A 773 -12.86 29.12 -5.88
N TYR A 774 -13.52 28.64 -6.94
CA TYR A 774 -13.05 27.44 -7.67
C TYR A 774 -13.56 27.30 -9.11
N HIS A 775 -14.74 27.87 -9.42
CA HIS A 775 -15.43 27.55 -10.67
C HIS A 775 -14.72 28.11 -11.91
N PHE A 776 -13.93 29.17 -11.79
CA PHE A 776 -13.13 29.70 -12.90
C PHE A 776 -12.16 28.65 -13.51
N VAL A 777 -11.64 27.73 -12.70
CA VAL A 777 -10.83 26.58 -13.14
C VAL A 777 -11.72 25.38 -13.47
N GLU A 778 -12.72 25.14 -12.62
CA GLU A 778 -13.62 24.00 -12.75
C GLU A 778 -14.42 24.01 -14.06
N CYS A 779 -14.82 25.20 -14.50
CA CYS A 779 -15.62 25.45 -15.68
C CYS A 779 -15.04 24.78 -16.93
N THR A 780 -13.71 24.79 -17.06
CA THR A 780 -13.00 24.17 -18.19
C THR A 780 -12.58 22.73 -17.90
N VAL A 781 -12.20 22.40 -16.67
CA VAL A 781 -11.57 21.12 -16.34
C VAL A 781 -12.57 20.00 -16.03
N VAL A 782 -13.59 20.26 -15.20
CA VAL A 782 -14.51 19.21 -14.74
C VAL A 782 -15.27 18.49 -15.85
N PRO A 783 -15.77 19.16 -16.90
CA PRO A 783 -16.40 18.49 -18.03
C PRO A 783 -15.50 17.41 -18.65
N ARG A 784 -14.18 17.62 -18.65
CA ARG A 784 -13.21 16.68 -19.23
C ARG A 784 -12.93 15.50 -18.30
N ILE A 785 -13.22 15.63 -17.01
CA ILE A 785 -12.99 14.60 -15.99
C ILE A 785 -14.21 13.68 -15.87
N ILE A 786 -15.41 14.26 -15.75
CA ILE A 786 -16.62 13.55 -15.33
C ILE A 786 -17.41 12.94 -16.51
N TYR A 787 -17.25 13.47 -17.72
CA TYR A 787 -18.09 13.07 -18.88
C TYR A 787 -17.83 11.65 -19.39
N ASP A 788 -16.60 11.14 -19.23
CA ASP A 788 -16.24 9.78 -19.69
C ASP A 788 -16.83 8.67 -18.80
N ASN A 789 -17.21 8.99 -17.55
CA ASN A 789 -17.76 8.02 -16.60
C ASN A 789 -18.49 8.71 -15.42
N PRO A 790 -19.74 9.17 -15.61
CA PRO A 790 -20.52 9.87 -14.58
C PRO A 790 -20.88 9.00 -13.35
N GLU A 791 -20.66 7.68 -13.41
CA GLU A 791 -20.82 6.74 -12.28
C GLU A 791 -19.56 6.63 -11.39
N LYS A 792 -18.41 7.21 -11.79
CA LYS A 792 -17.19 7.22 -10.97
C LYS A 792 -17.32 8.15 -9.76
N GLU A 793 -16.53 7.86 -8.74
CA GLU A 793 -16.45 8.62 -7.50
C GLU A 793 -16.03 10.09 -7.73
N ARG A 794 -16.68 11.03 -7.01
CA ARG A 794 -16.49 12.50 -7.16
C ARG A 794 -15.21 13.05 -6.52
N THR A 795 -14.32 12.17 -6.08
CA THR A 795 -13.03 12.50 -5.44
C THR A 795 -12.19 13.49 -6.27
N PRO A 796 -12.09 13.40 -7.61
CA PRO A 796 -11.30 14.36 -8.39
C PRO A 796 -11.85 15.79 -8.34
N GLN A 797 -13.17 15.96 -8.46
CA GLN A 797 -13.82 17.27 -8.34
C GLN A 797 -13.64 17.85 -6.93
N PHE A 798 -13.80 17.00 -5.91
CA PHE A 798 -13.62 17.40 -4.53
C PHE A 798 -12.21 17.90 -4.24
N THR A 799 -11.19 17.08 -4.54
CA THR A 799 -9.80 17.39 -4.25
C THR A 799 -9.35 18.66 -4.98
N MET A 800 -9.83 18.87 -6.21
CA MET A 800 -9.61 20.10 -6.95
C MET A 800 -10.27 21.32 -6.29
N ARG A 801 -11.53 21.23 -5.86
CA ARG A 801 -12.19 22.33 -5.13
C ARG A 801 -11.47 22.65 -3.82
N ALA A 802 -11.01 21.64 -3.08
CA ALA A 802 -10.25 21.82 -1.84
C ALA A 802 -8.91 22.54 -2.09
N LEU A 803 -8.16 22.13 -3.13
CA LEU A 803 -6.95 22.82 -3.57
C LEU A 803 -7.23 24.29 -3.91
N LEU A 804 -8.23 24.55 -4.77
CA LEU A 804 -8.53 25.91 -5.26
C LEU A 804 -8.98 26.83 -4.14
N LYS A 805 -9.81 26.31 -3.23
CA LYS A 805 -10.25 27.06 -2.05
C LYS A 805 -9.07 27.36 -1.12
N GLY A 806 -8.15 26.41 -0.90
CA GLY A 806 -6.91 26.68 -0.16
C GLY A 806 -6.01 27.73 -0.82
N ILE A 807 -5.90 27.74 -2.15
CA ILE A 807 -5.19 28.79 -2.90
C ILE A 807 -5.88 30.13 -2.71
N ALA A 808 -7.21 30.18 -2.76
CA ALA A 808 -7.99 31.41 -2.57
C ALA A 808 -7.85 31.96 -1.14
N GLU A 809 -7.92 31.11 -0.12
CA GLU A 809 -7.78 31.48 1.29
C GLU A 809 -6.38 32.01 1.62
N THR A 810 -5.33 31.38 1.06
CA THR A 810 -3.94 31.82 1.26
C THR A 810 -3.52 32.94 0.30
N GLY A 811 -4.28 33.14 -0.77
CA GLY A 811 -4.07 34.11 -1.83
C GLY A 811 -3.07 33.70 -2.93
N SER A 812 -2.35 32.58 -2.80
CA SER A 812 -1.45 32.07 -3.86
C SER A 812 -1.01 30.63 -3.60
N LEU A 813 -0.59 29.93 -4.66
CA LEU A 813 -0.06 28.56 -4.54
C LEU A 813 1.19 28.49 -3.63
N ASP A 814 2.07 29.49 -3.67
CA ASP A 814 3.28 29.51 -2.83
C ASP A 814 2.98 29.71 -1.35
N LYS A 815 1.99 30.56 -1.02
CA LYS A 815 1.53 30.71 0.36
C LYS A 815 0.86 29.43 0.87
N LEU A 816 0.11 28.72 0.02
CA LEU A 816 -0.46 27.42 0.34
C LEU A 816 0.62 26.36 0.60
N LYS A 817 1.67 26.29 -0.24
CA LYS A 817 2.83 25.42 0.01
C LYS A 817 3.43 25.69 1.39
N LYS A 818 3.63 26.97 1.73
CA LYS A 818 4.18 27.37 3.03
C LYS A 818 3.29 26.97 4.19
N GLU A 819 1.98 27.14 4.07
CA GLU A 819 1.02 26.72 5.10
C GLU A 819 1.05 25.21 5.33
N ILE A 820 1.10 24.41 4.25
CA ILE A 820 1.25 22.95 4.33
C ILE A 820 2.58 22.56 4.98
N ASP A 821 3.67 23.23 4.60
CA ASP A 821 4.99 23.03 5.20
C ASP A 821 4.97 23.29 6.72
N ASP A 822 4.23 24.30 7.16
CA ASP A 822 4.10 24.64 8.58
C ASP A 822 3.20 23.64 9.32
N LEU A 823 2.12 23.16 8.69
CA LEU A 823 1.27 22.09 9.22
C LEU A 823 2.04 20.77 9.38
N ASP A 824 2.93 20.45 8.43
CA ASP A 824 3.75 19.24 8.46
C ASP A 824 4.84 19.27 9.53
N LYS A 825 5.35 20.47 9.88
CA LYS A 825 6.30 20.66 10.98
C LYS A 825 5.66 20.58 12.36
N CYS A 826 4.33 20.72 12.46
CA CYS A 826 3.63 20.61 13.73
C CYS A 826 3.74 19.17 14.26
N THR A 827 4.54 18.97 15.31
CA THR A 827 4.74 17.66 15.96
C THR A 827 3.68 17.33 17.00
N ASP A 828 2.86 18.30 17.40
CA ASP A 828 1.74 18.11 18.33
C ASP A 828 0.51 17.62 17.56
N GLU A 829 0.32 16.30 17.52
CA GLU A 829 -0.81 15.65 16.85
C GLU A 829 -2.18 16.08 17.40
N SER A 830 -2.24 16.60 18.63
CA SER A 830 -3.47 17.14 19.21
C SER A 830 -3.86 18.52 18.67
N LYS A 831 -2.87 19.29 18.20
CA LYS A 831 -3.05 20.66 17.67
C LYS A 831 -2.83 20.78 16.17
N LYS A 832 -2.51 19.68 15.48
CA LYS A 832 -2.33 19.68 14.02
C LYS A 832 -3.63 20.11 13.32
N GLY A 833 -3.58 21.13 12.46
CA GLY A 833 -4.77 21.69 11.80
C GLY A 833 -5.62 22.63 12.67
N PHE A 834 -5.10 23.07 13.83
CA PHE A 834 -5.58 24.25 14.53
C PHE A 834 -4.85 25.49 14.00
N SER A 835 -5.47 26.65 14.17
CA SER A 835 -4.85 27.95 13.90
C SER A 835 -3.64 28.18 14.81
N LYS A 836 -2.81 29.18 14.48
CA LYS A 836 -1.64 29.57 15.30
C LYS A 836 -2.02 29.99 16.72
N ASP A 837 -3.24 30.50 16.90
CA ASP A 837 -3.78 30.91 18.20
C ASP A 837 -4.40 29.73 18.97
N GLY A 838 -4.29 28.51 18.44
CA GLY A 838 -4.77 27.29 19.09
C GLY A 838 -6.29 27.08 19.00
N GLN A 839 -6.97 27.76 18.08
CA GLN A 839 -8.40 27.57 17.81
C GLN A 839 -8.61 26.61 16.62
N PHE A 840 -9.62 25.75 16.70
CA PHE A 840 -9.98 24.88 15.57
C PHE A 840 -11.00 25.59 14.67
N GLU A 841 -10.65 25.78 13.40
CA GLU A 841 -11.50 26.49 12.44
C GLU A 841 -12.15 25.50 11.48
N ASN A 842 -13.47 25.32 11.55
CA ASN A 842 -14.19 24.33 10.75
C ASN A 842 -14.56 24.84 9.34
N ASP A 843 -13.99 25.95 8.90
CA ASP A 843 -14.24 26.59 7.61
C ASP A 843 -12.96 26.95 6.83
N LYS A 844 -11.79 26.43 7.25
CA LYS A 844 -10.47 26.70 6.65
C LYS A 844 -9.79 25.46 6.09
N PHE A 845 -8.98 25.65 5.05
CA PHE A 845 -8.22 24.59 4.39
C PHE A 845 -7.23 23.87 5.33
N HIS A 846 -6.57 24.58 6.23
CA HIS A 846 -5.57 23.98 7.12
C HIS A 846 -6.15 22.87 8.02
N SER A 847 -7.42 23.00 8.40
CA SER A 847 -8.15 21.97 9.14
C SER A 847 -8.52 20.78 8.25
N VAL A 848 -8.81 21.00 6.95
CA VAL A 848 -9.06 19.94 5.95
C VAL A 848 -7.85 19.02 5.79
N TYR A 849 -6.65 19.61 5.70
CA TYR A 849 -5.41 18.88 5.37
C TYR A 849 -5.09 17.72 6.35
N ASN A 850 -5.64 17.77 7.58
CA ASN A 850 -5.44 16.76 8.61
C ASN A 850 -6.75 16.27 9.28
N THR A 851 -7.89 16.14 8.60
CA THR A 851 -9.15 15.74 9.27
C THR A 851 -9.27 14.25 9.66
N THR A 852 -8.24 13.42 9.46
CA THR A 852 -8.32 12.01 9.85
C THR A 852 -6.97 11.46 10.25
N LYS A 853 -6.96 10.65 11.32
CA LYS A 853 -5.80 9.84 11.72
C LYS A 853 -5.59 8.65 10.78
N PHE A 854 -6.67 8.15 10.18
CA PHE A 854 -6.66 6.95 9.33
C PHE A 854 -6.55 7.32 7.85
N VAL A 855 -5.59 8.18 7.51
CA VAL A 855 -5.20 8.38 6.10
C VAL A 855 -4.64 7.04 5.60
N PRO A 856 -5.25 6.39 4.57
CA PRO A 856 -4.74 5.13 4.06
C PRO A 856 -3.25 5.24 3.73
N PRO A 857 -2.40 4.24 4.04
CA PRO A 857 -0.96 4.37 3.82
C PRO A 857 -0.61 4.52 2.33
N LYS A 858 -1.46 4.05 1.42
CA LYS A 858 -1.35 4.27 -0.03
C LYS A 858 -2.69 4.77 -0.59
N PRO A 859 -2.68 5.76 -1.51
CA PRO A 859 -3.87 6.09 -2.29
C PRO A 859 -4.31 4.91 -3.16
N ARG A 860 -5.58 4.86 -3.56
CA ARG A 860 -6.08 3.81 -4.46
C ARG A 860 -5.50 4.05 -5.85
N GLU A 861 -5.31 2.98 -6.62
CA GLU A 861 -4.78 3.09 -7.98
C GLU A 861 -5.67 3.95 -8.88
N SER A 862 -7.00 3.86 -8.69
CA SER A 862 -7.97 4.73 -9.35
C SER A 862 -7.72 6.21 -9.05
N ASP A 863 -7.45 6.56 -7.77
CA ASP A 863 -7.18 7.94 -7.37
C ASP A 863 -5.89 8.46 -8.03
N VAL A 864 -4.85 7.64 -8.13
CA VAL A 864 -3.59 8.02 -8.79
C VAL A 864 -3.83 8.35 -10.27
N LYS A 865 -4.58 7.51 -10.98
CA LYS A 865 -4.93 7.73 -12.40
C LYS A 865 -5.82 8.95 -12.59
N ASP A 866 -6.87 9.09 -11.78
CA ASP A 866 -7.81 10.20 -11.89
C ASP A 866 -7.14 11.54 -11.52
N VAL A 867 -6.22 11.56 -10.53
CA VAL A 867 -5.40 12.75 -10.21
C VAL A 867 -4.42 13.08 -11.33
N ALA A 868 -3.75 12.09 -11.93
CA ALA A 868 -2.87 12.34 -13.08
C ALA A 868 -3.64 12.93 -14.28
N LYS A 869 -4.82 12.40 -14.58
CA LYS A 869 -5.74 12.95 -15.61
C LYS A 869 -6.15 14.38 -15.27
N THR A 870 -6.53 14.65 -14.03
CA THR A 870 -6.89 15.98 -13.52
C THR A 870 -5.73 16.97 -13.70
N LEU A 871 -4.51 16.56 -13.36
CA LEU A 871 -3.31 17.39 -13.45
C LEU A 871 -2.95 17.76 -14.89
N ILE A 872 -3.08 16.81 -15.82
CA ILE A 872 -2.88 17.06 -17.26
C ILE A 872 -3.87 18.12 -17.76
N PHE A 873 -5.14 18.03 -17.39
CA PHE A 873 -6.14 19.01 -17.80
C PHE A 873 -5.98 20.38 -17.13
N LEU A 874 -5.65 20.41 -15.84
CA LEU A 874 -5.29 21.65 -15.14
C LEU A 874 -4.16 22.37 -15.86
N ALA A 875 -3.11 21.64 -16.22
CA ALA A 875 -1.96 22.23 -16.86
C ALA A 875 -2.22 22.67 -18.31
N ARG A 876 -3.08 21.96 -19.04
CA ARG A 876 -3.40 22.25 -20.44
C ARG A 876 -4.38 23.40 -20.61
N TYR A 877 -5.42 23.45 -19.77
CA TYR A 877 -6.59 24.32 -19.99
C TYR A 877 -6.71 25.46 -18.99
N THR A 878 -5.70 25.65 -18.11
CA THR A 878 -5.73 26.66 -17.05
C THR A 878 -4.35 27.27 -16.83
N THR A 879 -4.31 28.40 -16.11
CA THR A 879 -3.09 29.13 -15.77
C THR A 879 -2.69 28.94 -14.30
N ILE A 880 -3.16 27.86 -13.64
CA ILE A 880 -2.92 27.60 -12.22
C ILE A 880 -1.43 27.44 -11.86
N PHE A 881 -0.60 27.06 -12.83
CA PHE A 881 0.86 26.92 -12.71
C PHE A 881 1.63 28.20 -13.11
N GLY A 882 0.94 29.33 -13.18
CA GLY A 882 1.51 30.62 -13.61
C GLY A 882 1.21 30.95 -15.07
N LYS A 883 1.17 32.25 -15.40
CA LYS A 883 0.87 32.73 -16.77
C LYS A 883 1.95 32.35 -17.80
N ASP A 884 3.19 32.19 -17.35
CA ASP A 884 4.32 31.83 -18.19
C ASP A 884 4.45 30.31 -18.42
N TYR A 885 3.70 29.51 -17.67
CA TYR A 885 3.68 28.07 -17.84
C TYR A 885 2.93 27.69 -19.13
N LYS A 886 3.63 27.04 -20.07
CA LYS A 886 3.07 26.56 -21.33
C LYS A 886 3.02 25.04 -21.36
N PHE A 887 1.83 24.48 -21.54
CA PHE A 887 1.66 23.04 -21.73
C PHE A 887 2.19 22.60 -23.10
N ASN A 888 3.42 22.10 -23.14
CA ASN A 888 4.06 21.64 -24.37
C ASN A 888 3.94 20.12 -24.55
N ASN A 889 2.71 19.61 -24.66
CA ASN A 889 2.42 18.17 -24.83
C ASN A 889 3.11 17.25 -23.81
N GLY A 890 3.30 17.74 -22.58
CA GLY A 890 3.94 17.01 -21.50
C GLY A 890 5.47 17.07 -21.46
N GLN A 891 6.14 17.86 -22.31
CA GLN A 891 7.58 18.10 -22.18
C GLN A 891 7.89 18.78 -20.83
N ASN A 892 8.86 18.24 -20.08
CA ASN A 892 9.26 18.71 -18.74
C ASN A 892 8.14 18.72 -17.69
N PHE A 893 7.02 18.02 -17.94
CA PHE A 893 5.84 18.01 -17.06
C PHE A 893 6.16 17.50 -15.66
N THR A 894 6.92 16.41 -15.57
CA THR A 894 7.36 15.82 -14.29
C THR A 894 8.55 16.53 -13.66
N SER A 895 9.15 17.49 -14.36
CA SER A 895 10.28 18.29 -13.88
C SER A 895 9.84 19.64 -13.30
N ASN A 896 8.59 20.05 -13.53
CA ASN A 896 8.03 21.26 -12.93
C ASN A 896 7.57 20.96 -11.49
N GLU A 897 8.17 21.67 -10.52
CA GLU A 897 7.92 21.42 -9.10
C GLU A 897 6.48 21.72 -8.67
N ASP A 898 5.83 22.72 -9.27
CA ASP A 898 4.45 23.11 -8.94
C ASP A 898 3.45 22.07 -9.43
N VAL A 899 3.66 21.55 -10.64
CA VAL A 899 2.87 20.45 -11.21
C VAL A 899 2.97 19.23 -10.31
N VAL A 900 4.18 18.85 -9.93
CA VAL A 900 4.43 17.70 -9.05
C VAL A 900 3.85 17.94 -7.65
N PHE A 901 4.01 19.14 -7.09
CA PHE A 901 3.44 19.51 -5.79
C PHE A 901 1.92 19.43 -5.80
N VAL A 902 1.26 20.07 -6.77
CA VAL A 902 -0.20 20.06 -6.91
C VAL A 902 -0.71 18.64 -7.08
N GLY A 903 -0.07 17.82 -7.92
CA GLY A 903 -0.42 16.42 -8.06
C GLY A 903 -0.29 15.64 -6.74
N SER A 904 0.78 15.89 -5.99
CA SER A 904 1.01 15.26 -4.69
C SER A 904 -0.06 15.65 -3.67
N LEU A 905 -0.44 16.94 -3.64
CA LEU A 905 -1.46 17.48 -2.76
C LEU A 905 -2.86 16.98 -3.11
N LEU A 906 -3.23 16.94 -4.40
CA LEU A 906 -4.50 16.36 -4.85
C LEU A 906 -4.62 14.90 -4.41
N LEU A 907 -3.53 14.14 -4.53
CA LEU A 907 -3.49 12.73 -4.13
C LEU A 907 -3.53 12.57 -2.60
N LYS A 908 -2.90 13.46 -1.84
CA LYS A 908 -3.01 13.52 -0.37
C LYS A 908 -4.44 13.82 0.06
N LEU A 909 -5.08 14.81 -0.55
CA LEU A 909 -6.48 15.16 -0.29
C LEU A 909 -7.42 14.01 -0.63
N ALA A 910 -7.17 13.26 -1.71
CA ALA A 910 -7.95 12.06 -2.07
C ALA A 910 -7.95 11.02 -0.95
N LYS A 911 -6.79 10.85 -0.27
CA LYS A 911 -6.66 9.93 0.87
C LYS A 911 -7.37 10.45 2.12
N VAL A 912 -7.36 11.77 2.33
CA VAL A 912 -8.04 12.41 3.48
C VAL A 912 -9.56 12.26 3.36
N VAL A 913 -10.10 12.29 2.14
CA VAL A 913 -11.55 12.28 1.92
C VAL A 913 -12.16 10.91 1.66
N GLY A 914 -11.35 9.89 1.39
CA GLY A 914 -11.79 8.51 1.20
C GLY A 914 -12.51 7.98 2.46
N GLY A 915 -13.84 8.12 2.49
CA GLY A 915 -14.72 7.70 3.59
C GLY A 915 -15.42 8.84 4.35
N SER A 916 -15.02 10.10 4.12
CA SER A 916 -15.53 11.27 4.84
C SER A 916 -16.55 12.10 4.07
N LEU A 917 -16.73 11.84 2.77
CA LEU A 917 -17.78 12.47 1.96
C LEU A 917 -19.16 11.94 2.36
N CYS A 918 -20.06 12.86 2.71
CA CYS A 918 -21.41 12.53 3.13
C CYS A 918 -22.40 12.78 1.97
N PRO A 919 -23.16 11.76 1.53
CA PRO A 919 -24.14 11.94 0.45
C PRO A 919 -25.28 12.85 0.92
N VAL A 920 -25.65 13.82 0.08
CA VAL A 920 -26.79 14.72 0.29
C VAL A 920 -27.98 14.16 -0.47
N ARG A 921 -29.04 13.78 0.25
CA ARG A 921 -30.24 13.15 -0.33
C ARG A 921 -31.50 13.80 0.20
N ASP A 922 -32.50 13.89 -0.65
CA ASP A 922 -33.87 14.19 -0.24
C ASP A 922 -34.46 12.96 0.47
N SER A 923 -34.73 13.04 1.77
CA SER A 923 -35.44 11.98 2.49
C SER A 923 -36.74 12.51 3.04
N LYS A 924 -37.89 12.02 2.54
CA LYS A 924 -39.17 12.18 3.23
C LYS A 924 -39.65 10.92 3.96
N GLU A 925 -39.25 9.71 3.58
CA GLU A 925 -39.58 8.50 4.34
C GLU A 925 -38.65 7.34 3.93
N TRP A 926 -38.06 6.66 4.91
CA TRP A 926 -37.12 5.56 4.69
C TRP A 926 -37.88 4.22 4.67
N LYS A 927 -38.14 3.64 3.49
CA LYS A 927 -38.61 2.25 3.38
C LYS A 927 -37.44 1.30 3.11
N ALA A 928 -37.35 0.25 3.91
CA ALA A 928 -36.19 -0.62 4.14
C ALA A 928 -35.78 -1.59 3.00
N LYS A 929 -36.14 -1.31 1.75
CA LYS A 929 -35.60 -1.99 0.57
C LYS A 929 -35.12 -0.92 -0.40
N CYS A 930 -33.82 -0.63 -0.40
CA CYS A 930 -33.23 0.25 -1.40
C CYS A 930 -33.06 -0.53 -2.72
N THR A 931 -34.19 -0.86 -3.33
CA THR A 931 -34.38 -1.04 -4.77
C THR A 931 -35.18 0.17 -5.23
N CYS A 932 -34.57 1.36 -5.32
CA CYS A 932 -35.29 2.54 -5.81
C CYS A 932 -35.43 2.45 -7.34
N LYS A 933 -36.46 1.72 -7.77
CA LYS A 933 -37.06 1.80 -9.12
C LYS A 933 -38.27 2.76 -9.14
N THR A 934 -38.35 3.71 -8.20
CA THR A 934 -39.41 4.73 -8.13
C THR A 934 -38.83 6.10 -7.73
N ASP A 935 -39.28 7.14 -8.42
CA ASP A 935 -38.62 8.42 -8.73
C ASP A 935 -38.39 9.46 -7.60
N TYR A 936 -38.19 9.07 -6.34
CA TYR A 936 -38.12 10.08 -5.25
C TYR A 936 -36.96 9.95 -4.24
N CYS A 937 -35.89 9.23 -4.58
CA CYS A 937 -34.62 9.30 -3.83
C CYS A 937 -33.57 10.03 -4.68
N SER A 938 -33.72 11.34 -4.85
CA SER A 938 -32.76 12.16 -5.60
C SER A 938 -31.47 12.36 -4.81
N ASN A 939 -30.40 11.69 -5.25
CA ASN A 939 -29.05 11.97 -4.79
C ASN A 939 -28.62 13.35 -5.33
N ARG A 940 -28.68 14.38 -4.48
CA ARG A 940 -28.32 15.77 -4.85
C ARG A 940 -26.83 15.90 -5.16
N GLY A 941 -25.99 15.22 -4.37
CA GLY A 941 -24.56 15.41 -4.39
C GLY A 941 -23.85 14.81 -3.17
N GLU A 942 -22.64 15.24 -2.92
CA GLU A 942 -21.87 14.96 -1.71
C GLU A 942 -21.46 16.27 -1.05
N ALA A 943 -21.28 16.22 0.27
CA ALA A 943 -20.74 17.31 1.05
C ALA A 943 -19.62 16.82 1.97
N PHE A 944 -18.66 17.69 2.24
CA PHE A 944 -17.59 17.45 3.22
C PHE A 944 -17.66 18.52 4.30
N SER A 945 -17.75 18.09 5.54
CA SER A 945 -17.73 18.96 6.70
C SER A 945 -16.59 18.55 7.64
N ILE A 946 -15.87 19.52 8.17
CA ILE A 946 -14.55 19.32 8.81
C ILE A 946 -14.73 18.64 10.18
N VAL A 947 -15.63 19.14 11.02
CA VAL A 947 -15.90 18.54 12.35
C VAL A 947 -16.54 17.17 12.16
N THR A 948 -17.45 17.05 11.21
CA THR A 948 -18.02 15.76 10.79
C THR A 948 -16.97 14.72 10.41
N ALA A 949 -15.88 15.12 9.75
CA ALA A 949 -14.80 14.20 9.38
C ALA A 949 -13.98 13.71 10.60
N LEU A 950 -14.04 14.43 11.73
CA LEU A 950 -13.45 14.04 13.02
C LEU A 950 -14.38 13.19 13.90
N VAL A 951 -15.65 13.03 13.53
CA VAL A 951 -16.57 12.11 14.22
C VAL A 951 -16.27 10.69 13.74
N ASP A 952 -15.75 9.86 14.64
CA ASP A 952 -15.30 8.51 14.31
C ASP A 952 -16.47 7.58 13.99
N HIS A 953 -16.14 6.45 13.38
CA HIS A 953 -17.09 5.43 13.03
C HIS A 953 -17.48 4.55 14.23
N ASP A 954 -18.78 4.35 14.43
CA ASP A 954 -19.28 3.18 15.15
C ASP A 954 -20.52 2.62 14.41
N CYS A 955 -20.60 1.28 14.33
CA CYS A 955 -21.76 0.60 13.80
C CYS A 955 -22.99 0.90 14.70
N GLY A 956 -22.82 0.99 16.02
CA GLY A 956 -23.80 1.41 17.03
C GLY A 956 -23.70 2.90 17.37
N ALA A 957 -23.77 3.75 16.35
CA ALA A 957 -23.64 5.20 16.47
C ALA A 957 -24.58 5.80 17.56
N ASN A 958 -24.06 6.74 18.35
CA ASN A 958 -24.84 7.51 19.33
C ASN A 958 -25.37 8.84 18.75
N VAL A 959 -24.89 9.26 17.56
CA VAL A 959 -25.39 10.43 16.82
C VAL A 959 -25.69 10.10 15.36
N ARG A 960 -26.61 10.87 14.75
CA ARG A 960 -26.94 10.76 13.32
C ARG A 960 -26.97 12.11 12.63
N THR A 961 -26.64 12.11 11.35
CA THR A 961 -26.66 13.28 10.49
C THR A 961 -27.91 13.34 9.62
N VAL A 962 -28.51 14.52 9.50
CA VAL A 962 -29.49 14.87 8.47
C VAL A 962 -29.13 16.23 7.88
N TYR A 963 -29.65 16.54 6.70
CA TYR A 963 -29.46 17.85 6.08
C TYR A 963 -30.72 18.70 6.25
N THR A 964 -30.52 19.99 6.55
CA THR A 964 -31.60 20.98 6.49
C THR A 964 -31.92 21.33 5.03
N ASP A 965 -33.01 22.07 4.78
CA ASP A 965 -33.38 22.51 3.42
C ASP A 965 -32.31 23.41 2.79
N ASP A 966 -31.60 24.18 3.63
CA ASP A 966 -30.45 25.00 3.25
C ASP A 966 -29.12 24.23 3.24
N VAL A 967 -29.18 22.89 3.34
CA VAL A 967 -28.06 21.96 3.18
C VAL A 967 -26.95 22.16 4.23
N ASN A 968 -27.34 22.59 5.43
CA ASN A 968 -26.49 22.45 6.62
C ASN A 968 -26.62 21.03 7.18
N MET A 969 -25.53 20.49 7.72
CA MET A 969 -25.53 19.18 8.35
C MET A 969 -25.87 19.30 9.83
N LEU A 970 -26.94 18.63 10.25
CA LEU A 970 -27.40 18.61 11.63
C LEU A 970 -27.10 17.26 12.26
N PHE A 971 -26.47 17.28 13.44
CA PHE A 971 -26.27 16.11 14.29
C PHE A 971 -27.30 16.10 15.41
N TYR A 972 -27.96 14.96 15.62
CA TYR A 972 -28.81 14.75 16.79
C TYR A 972 -28.46 13.44 17.49
N ALA A 973 -28.66 13.41 18.80
CA ALA A 973 -28.40 12.26 19.64
C ALA A 973 -29.45 11.15 19.40
N LEU A 974 -29.02 9.91 19.22
CA LEU A 974 -29.91 8.74 19.05
C LEU A 974 -30.23 8.07 20.37
N MET A 975 -29.35 8.25 21.34
CA MET A 975 -29.42 7.72 22.70
C MET A 975 -28.84 8.77 23.65
N PRO A 976 -29.02 8.64 24.97
CA PRO A 976 -28.42 9.59 25.91
C PRO A 976 -26.90 9.63 25.71
N VAL A 977 -26.35 10.81 25.45
CA VAL A 977 -24.90 11.04 25.33
C VAL A 977 -24.44 11.79 26.57
N LYS A 978 -23.49 11.26 27.32
CA LYS A 978 -22.99 11.91 28.54
C LYS A 978 -21.89 12.92 28.24
N LYS A 979 -21.73 13.89 29.13
CA LYS A 979 -20.57 14.79 29.13
C LYS A 979 -19.27 13.98 29.05
N ASN A 980 -18.35 14.40 28.18
CA ASN A 980 -17.08 13.76 27.83
C ASN A 980 -17.17 12.45 27.03
N GLU A 981 -18.38 12.00 26.65
CA GLU A 981 -18.54 10.83 25.79
C GLU A 981 -18.16 11.15 24.34
N VAL A 982 -17.54 10.19 23.66
CA VAL A 982 -17.14 10.30 22.25
C VAL A 982 -18.37 10.22 21.36
N LEU A 983 -18.45 11.10 20.37
CA LEU A 983 -19.49 11.04 19.35
C LEU A 983 -19.09 10.06 18.25
N PHE A 984 -20.01 9.17 17.91
CA PHE A 984 -19.83 8.18 16.86
C PHE A 984 -20.94 8.25 15.83
N LYS A 985 -20.57 8.17 14.55
CA LYS A 985 -21.50 8.09 13.42
C LYS A 985 -21.30 6.80 12.61
N SER A 986 -22.31 6.39 11.87
CA SER A 986 -22.17 5.28 10.91
C SER A 986 -21.81 5.83 9.52
N HIS A 987 -20.75 5.31 8.88
CA HIS A 987 -20.39 5.71 7.50
C HIS A 987 -21.22 5.01 6.42
N THR A 988 -21.93 3.93 6.77
CA THR A 988 -22.89 3.29 5.87
C THR A 988 -24.30 3.76 6.16
N PHE A 989 -25.19 3.51 5.20
CA PHE A 989 -26.61 3.72 5.35
C PHE A 989 -27.17 2.77 6.41
N THR A 990 -27.07 3.22 7.65
CA THR A 990 -27.72 2.66 8.83
C THR A 990 -27.53 1.16 9.00
N PHE A 991 -26.61 0.82 9.89
CA PHE A 991 -26.65 -0.38 10.73
C PHE A 991 -28.08 -0.86 11.08
N TYR A 992 -29.02 0.06 11.30
CA TYR A 992 -30.43 -0.21 11.64
C TYR A 992 -31.23 -0.99 10.58
N ASN A 993 -30.74 -1.14 9.35
CA ASN A 993 -31.50 -1.73 8.24
C ASN A 993 -30.88 -2.96 7.59
N THR A 994 -29.63 -3.26 7.93
CA THR A 994 -28.81 -4.31 7.32
C THR A 994 -28.14 -5.10 8.43
N ASP A 995 -28.23 -6.43 8.36
CA ASP A 995 -27.50 -7.30 9.29
C ASP A 995 -25.98 -7.09 9.17
N TYR A 996 -25.25 -7.61 10.15
CA TYR A 996 -23.79 -7.51 10.21
C TYR A 996 -23.13 -7.99 8.90
N GLN A 997 -23.57 -9.12 8.34
CA GLN A 997 -22.98 -9.70 7.13
C GLN A 997 -23.14 -8.79 5.92
N THR A 998 -24.34 -8.23 5.73
CA THR A 998 -24.68 -7.38 4.60
C THR A 998 -23.92 -6.05 4.61
N ARG A 999 -23.64 -5.48 5.80
CA ARG A 999 -22.94 -4.18 5.90
C ARG A 999 -21.42 -4.29 6.04
N ARG A 1000 -20.87 -5.47 6.32
CA ARG A 1000 -19.45 -5.70 6.63
C ARG A 1000 -18.51 -5.42 5.45
N GLU A 1001 -18.80 -5.95 4.27
CA GLU A 1001 -17.97 -5.70 3.08
C GLU A 1001 -18.09 -4.24 2.58
N PRO A 1002 -19.27 -3.60 2.56
CA PRO A 1002 -19.37 -2.16 2.32
C PRO A 1002 -18.59 -1.31 3.32
N LEU A 1003 -18.64 -1.63 4.62
CA LEU A 1003 -17.84 -0.95 5.65
C LEU A 1003 -16.35 -1.17 5.45
N LYS A 1004 -15.92 -2.39 5.12
CA LYS A 1004 -14.53 -2.71 4.78
C LYS A 1004 -14.06 -1.92 3.57
N LYS A 1005 -14.91 -1.72 2.56
CA LYS A 1005 -14.62 -0.91 1.38
C LYS A 1005 -14.46 0.58 1.73
N ILE A 1006 -15.31 1.10 2.63
CA ILE A 1006 -15.30 2.52 3.03
C ILE A 1006 -14.15 2.83 4.01
N LEU A 1007 -13.95 1.99 5.02
CA LEU A 1007 -12.96 2.17 6.09
C LEU A 1007 -11.58 1.59 5.72
N ASN A 1008 -11.49 0.85 4.62
CA ASN A 1008 -10.30 0.09 4.19
C ASN A 1008 -9.79 -0.92 5.25
N THR A 1009 -10.63 -1.25 6.24
CA THR A 1009 -10.43 -2.23 7.32
C THR A 1009 -11.78 -2.72 7.82
N TYR A 1010 -11.84 -3.88 8.47
CA TYR A 1010 -13.06 -4.29 9.16
C TYR A 1010 -13.32 -3.39 10.37
N CYS A 1011 -14.58 -2.98 10.54
CA CYS A 1011 -14.99 -2.18 11.69
C CYS A 1011 -14.86 -3.00 12.98
N ASP A 1012 -14.15 -2.46 13.97
CA ASP A 1012 -13.85 -3.10 15.25
C ASP A 1012 -14.71 -2.56 16.41
N CYS A 1013 -15.76 -1.81 16.09
CA CYS A 1013 -16.66 -1.26 17.10
C CYS A 1013 -17.44 -2.36 17.83
N ARG A 1014 -18.06 -1.98 18.95
CA ARG A 1014 -18.81 -2.91 19.82
C ARG A 1014 -19.92 -3.63 19.04
N ALA A 1015 -20.73 -2.89 18.29
CA ALA A 1015 -21.86 -3.47 17.57
C ALA A 1015 -21.45 -4.42 16.43
N CYS A 1016 -20.25 -4.24 15.86
CA CYS A 1016 -19.71 -5.15 14.85
C CYS A 1016 -18.96 -6.35 15.49
N LYS A 1017 -18.32 -6.19 16.67
CA LYS A 1017 -17.74 -7.31 17.46
C LYS A 1017 -18.81 -8.22 18.08
N GLU A 1018 -19.87 -7.64 18.60
CA GLU A 1018 -21.00 -8.34 19.22
C GLU A 1018 -22.05 -8.79 18.18
N GLN A 1019 -21.76 -8.61 16.88
CA GLN A 1019 -22.62 -9.01 15.76
C GLN A 1019 -24.09 -8.59 15.93
N TRP A 1020 -24.32 -7.37 16.43
CA TRP A 1020 -25.66 -6.92 16.78
C TRP A 1020 -26.63 -7.08 15.58
N PRO A 1021 -27.78 -7.75 15.76
CA PRO A 1021 -28.76 -7.97 14.71
C PRO A 1021 -29.41 -6.65 14.27
N LYS A 1022 -30.08 -6.68 13.10
CA LYS A 1022 -30.78 -5.52 12.53
C LYS A 1022 -31.75 -4.84 13.53
N ASP A 1023 -32.38 -5.63 14.40
CA ASP A 1023 -33.45 -5.16 15.28
C ASP A 1023 -32.98 -4.71 16.68
N MET A 1024 -31.72 -4.98 17.06
CA MET A 1024 -31.22 -4.70 18.42
C MET A 1024 -31.28 -3.21 18.81
N LEU A 1025 -31.26 -2.31 17.83
CA LEU A 1025 -31.39 -0.86 18.04
C LEU A 1025 -32.78 -0.30 17.66
N HIS A 1026 -33.60 -1.08 16.94
CA HIS A 1026 -34.99 -0.68 16.65
C HIS A 1026 -35.87 -0.75 17.91
N VAL A 1027 -35.55 -1.64 18.85
CA VAL A 1027 -36.22 -1.80 20.16
C VAL A 1027 -35.98 -0.60 21.09
N HIS A 1028 -34.85 0.11 20.97
CA HIS A 1028 -34.63 1.36 21.72
C HIS A 1028 -35.25 2.61 21.07
N TYR A 1029 -35.65 2.53 19.80
CA TYR A 1029 -36.13 3.69 19.04
C TYR A 1029 -37.65 3.91 19.11
N LEU A 1030 -38.43 2.84 19.32
CA LEU A 1030 -39.90 2.94 19.41
C LEU A 1030 -40.41 3.20 20.83
N SER A 1031 -39.62 2.95 21.88
CA SER A 1031 -40.03 3.24 23.26
C SER A 1031 -40.11 4.76 23.56
N VAL A 1032 -39.45 5.60 22.76
CA VAL A 1032 -39.53 7.06 22.93
C VAL A 1032 -40.74 7.68 22.22
N LYS A 1033 -41.31 7.02 21.19
CA LYS A 1033 -42.57 7.47 20.58
C LYS A 1033 -43.83 7.08 21.38
N HIS A 1034 -43.70 6.23 22.40
CA HIS A 1034 -44.81 5.88 23.31
C HIS A 1034 -44.74 6.55 24.69
N SER A 1035 -43.88 7.55 24.89
CA SER A 1035 -43.85 8.35 26.14
C SER A 1035 -44.43 9.77 26.02
N LYS A 1036 -45.14 10.07 24.93
CA LYS A 1036 -46.02 11.26 24.81
C LYS A 1036 -47.46 10.85 24.47
N SER A 1037 -47.99 9.94 25.28
CA SER A 1037 -49.42 9.74 25.49
C SER A 1037 -49.62 9.12 26.87
N SER A 1038 -49.30 9.91 27.89
CA SER A 1038 -49.77 9.80 29.27
C SER A 1038 -49.68 11.17 29.89
#